data_AF-A0A6B1H998-F1
#
_entry.id   AF-A0A6B1H998-F1
#
_cell.length_a   1.000
_cell.length_b   1.000
_cell.length_c   1.000
_cell.angle_alpha   90.00
_cell.angle_beta   90.00
_cell.angle_gamma   90.00
#
_symmetry.space_group_name_H-M   'P 1'
#
loop_
_entity.id
_entity.type
_entity.pdbx_description
1 polymer ?
#
loop_
_entity_poly.entity_id
_entity_poly.type
_entity_poly.pdbx_seq_one_letter_code
_entity_poly.pdbx_strand_id
1 'polypeptide(L)'
;MAEPTEVLNAPFEADPYAALSPGARLVAQAYGVVAPHGIGVNRTAKVLAQASVVLLGRSLTQADVRRANDELIDAGIGIRPPSPNVGVAATRNWAVPLAVRAQHEGRLSKILEAFRATRPSPGFDRYLFETLFRCYVIRGDFDNLDALLERDPGSLDAWRFLAEPLAVDVLATLPERYIDVALAGCLRHTLDIGAPPEPAIQACHRFSLDPARHAADIAYVRILQGRFDAAQAVFSELPREVRDTKPANTGLASTRAMIAMLRGDNPAARQHIDAAIAAEKAGTRKRNVFPEHAAFALSLIALVRLDTPESRDLMQHLLRTAERRYLNREIEVAFAKDAGRLQRDLGIYARRTVFPCYLTFLDGFRNCWLGSDNQASAEWLELMDAYRSRASASGYRWIAAESASILHRLVELRGADLAGLPDPQPLLDELGIQTLAVLEAPMLAWERSLKALEQLAYDANNQGRAKRATSAPVEKRLVWDVDRYYDNINVTPREQRRNKNGTWSKGRRVALKRLAEEAPSMDHLREEDLAAAAAVTVHRSWGRIDYVLGIRGLYTLAGHPHVFNESGEPIDVFRREPELRVDESAEGQVVVTVDPHGWESEGEYGITLASDNRIEVTRFSADHPRLFDVIP
;
A
#
# COMPACT_ATOMS: atom_id res chain seq x y z
N MET A 1 -39.13 -16.30 -1.75
CA MET A 1 -38.36 -16.42 -3.02
C MET A 1 -39.07 -15.58 -4.06
N ALA A 2 -38.64 -14.32 -4.17
CA ALA A 2 -39.00 -13.43 -5.27
C ALA A 2 -37.92 -13.57 -6.36
N GLU A 3 -38.30 -13.51 -7.63
CA GLU A 3 -37.35 -13.56 -8.75
C GLU A 3 -36.36 -12.38 -8.71
N PRO A 4 -35.11 -12.56 -9.16
CA PRO A 4 -34.07 -11.51 -9.11
C PRO A 4 -34.39 -10.26 -9.94
N THR A 5 -35.43 -10.29 -10.77
CA THR A 5 -35.94 -9.16 -11.55
C THR A 5 -36.72 -8.14 -10.70
N GLU A 6 -37.24 -8.51 -9.53
CA GLU A 6 -38.01 -7.61 -8.66
C GLU A 6 -37.11 -6.66 -7.84
N VAL A 7 -35.83 -6.98 -7.63
CA VAL A 7 -34.90 -6.11 -6.88
C VAL A 7 -34.41 -4.93 -7.72
N LEU A 8 -34.43 -5.05 -9.06
CA LEU A 8 -34.14 -3.95 -9.98
C LEU A 8 -35.38 -3.11 -10.33
N ASN A 9 -36.57 -3.61 -10.03
CA ASN A 9 -37.86 -2.98 -10.33
C ASN A 9 -38.67 -2.63 -9.06
N ALA A 10 -38.04 -2.60 -7.89
CA ALA A 10 -38.67 -2.01 -6.72
C ALA A 10 -39.10 -0.58 -7.11
N PRO A 11 -40.38 -0.19 -6.94
CA PRO A 11 -40.84 1.13 -7.32
C PRO A 11 -39.95 2.15 -6.61
N PHE A 12 -39.26 2.98 -7.40
CA PHE A 12 -38.51 4.12 -6.87
C PHE A 12 -39.41 4.84 -5.87
N GLU A 13 -38.98 4.90 -4.60
CA GLU A 13 -39.38 5.99 -3.72
C GLU A 13 -39.34 7.27 -4.55
N ALA A 14 -40.40 8.09 -4.48
CA ALA A 14 -40.59 9.26 -5.34
C ALA A 14 -39.26 10.01 -5.57
N ASP A 15 -38.85 10.22 -6.83
CA ASP A 15 -37.56 10.87 -7.18
C ASP A 15 -37.39 12.14 -6.33
N PRO A 16 -36.53 12.15 -5.31
CA PRO A 16 -36.47 13.25 -4.35
C PRO A 16 -36.01 14.53 -5.04
N TYR A 17 -35.35 14.44 -6.19
CA TYR A 17 -35.04 15.60 -7.02
C TYR A 17 -36.29 16.21 -7.68
N ALA A 18 -37.25 15.39 -8.10
CA ALA A 18 -38.47 15.87 -8.73
C ALA A 18 -39.35 16.67 -7.75
N ALA A 19 -39.25 16.36 -6.45
CA ALA A 19 -39.93 17.08 -5.37
C ALA A 19 -39.31 18.46 -5.05
N LEU A 20 -38.08 18.74 -5.49
CA LEU A 20 -37.39 20.00 -5.23
C LEU A 20 -38.03 21.18 -5.97
N SER A 21 -37.94 22.37 -5.35
CA SER A 21 -38.29 23.61 -6.03
C SER A 21 -37.43 23.83 -7.30
N PRO A 22 -37.91 24.58 -8.31
CA PRO A 22 -37.12 24.86 -9.50
C PRO A 22 -35.76 25.51 -9.21
N GLY A 23 -35.69 26.36 -8.18
CA GLY A 23 -34.42 26.95 -7.72
C GLY A 23 -33.47 25.91 -7.12
N ALA A 24 -33.99 25.02 -6.27
CA ALA A 24 -33.21 23.94 -5.68
C ALA A 24 -32.69 22.95 -6.72
N ARG A 25 -33.47 22.65 -7.77
CA ARG A 25 -33.02 21.81 -8.90
C ARG A 25 -31.81 22.38 -9.64
N LEU A 26 -31.76 23.71 -9.84
CA LEU A 26 -30.63 24.38 -10.48
C LEU A 26 -29.38 24.36 -9.58
N VAL A 27 -29.54 24.59 -8.28
CA VAL A 27 -28.44 24.52 -7.30
C VAL A 27 -27.91 23.08 -7.20
N ALA A 28 -28.79 22.09 -7.19
CA ALA A 28 -28.42 20.68 -7.19
C ALA A 28 -27.56 20.30 -8.40
N GLN A 29 -27.97 20.71 -9.61
CA GLN A 29 -27.17 20.49 -10.82
C GLN A 29 -25.76 21.08 -10.69
N ALA A 30 -25.63 22.28 -10.13
CA ALA A 30 -24.32 22.87 -9.86
C ALA A 30 -23.48 22.04 -8.89
N TYR A 31 -24.09 21.53 -7.80
CA TYR A 31 -23.42 20.66 -6.85
C TYR A 31 -23.01 19.30 -7.42
N GLY A 32 -23.80 18.73 -8.34
CA GLY A 32 -23.41 17.54 -9.10
C GLY A 32 -22.19 17.77 -9.98
N VAL A 33 -22.20 18.87 -10.76
CA VAL A 33 -21.09 19.21 -11.67
C VAL A 33 -19.80 19.45 -10.90
N VAL A 34 -19.85 20.08 -9.73
CA VAL A 34 -18.65 20.44 -8.95
C VAL A 34 -18.28 19.43 -7.87
N ALA A 35 -19.00 18.31 -7.71
CA ALA A 35 -18.63 17.28 -6.73
C ALA A 35 -17.18 16.77 -6.95
N PRO A 36 -16.40 16.44 -5.91
CA PRO A 36 -16.80 16.37 -4.49
C PRO A 36 -16.67 17.70 -3.74
N HIS A 37 -16.53 18.85 -4.42
CA HIS A 37 -16.31 20.14 -3.77
C HIS A 37 -17.59 20.62 -3.05
N GLY A 38 -17.47 20.94 -1.75
CA GLY A 38 -18.50 21.68 -1.02
C GLY A 38 -18.38 23.17 -1.26
N ILE A 39 -19.37 23.76 -1.93
CA ILE A 39 -19.33 25.17 -2.34
C ILE A 39 -20.25 26.03 -1.47
N GLY A 40 -19.67 27.05 -0.84
CA GLY A 40 -20.40 28.01 -0.01
C GLY A 40 -21.38 28.85 -0.82
N VAL A 41 -22.48 29.26 -0.17
CA VAL A 41 -23.63 29.99 -0.75
C VAL A 41 -23.22 31.10 -1.72
N ASN A 42 -22.28 31.97 -1.30
CA ASN A 42 -21.83 33.11 -2.11
C ASN A 42 -21.16 32.64 -3.42
N ARG A 43 -20.26 31.66 -3.33
CA ARG A 43 -19.61 31.12 -4.53
C ARG A 43 -20.60 30.39 -5.43
N THR A 44 -21.55 29.62 -4.87
CA THR A 44 -22.58 28.96 -5.68
C THR A 44 -23.40 29.96 -6.49
N ALA A 45 -23.84 31.06 -5.86
CA ALA A 45 -24.56 32.13 -6.57
C ALA A 45 -23.70 32.76 -7.68
N LYS A 46 -22.40 33.01 -7.43
CA LYS A 46 -21.45 33.50 -8.44
C LYS A 46 -21.28 32.54 -9.61
N VAL A 47 -21.12 31.24 -9.35
CA VAL A 47 -20.97 30.21 -10.37
C VAL A 47 -22.22 30.13 -11.25
N LEU A 48 -23.41 30.08 -10.64
CA LEU A 48 -24.68 30.05 -11.39
C LEU A 48 -24.88 31.31 -12.24
N ALA A 49 -24.54 32.49 -11.69
CA ALA A 49 -24.61 33.75 -12.42
C ALA A 49 -23.65 33.78 -13.62
N GLN A 50 -22.38 33.40 -13.42
CA GLN A 50 -21.38 33.34 -14.51
C GLN A 50 -21.74 32.30 -15.58
N ALA A 51 -22.33 31.17 -15.16
CA ALA A 51 -22.83 30.13 -16.06
C ALA A 51 -24.14 30.54 -16.78
N SER A 52 -24.67 31.74 -16.54
CA SER A 52 -25.96 32.23 -17.07
C SER A 52 -27.14 31.30 -16.74
N VAL A 53 -27.11 30.67 -15.56
CA VAL A 53 -28.20 29.83 -15.04
C VAL A 53 -29.18 30.71 -14.28
N VAL A 54 -30.39 30.86 -14.82
CA VAL A 54 -31.43 31.77 -14.32
C VAL A 54 -32.68 31.04 -13.89
N LEU A 55 -33.36 31.59 -12.89
CA LEU A 55 -34.69 31.18 -12.44
C LEU A 55 -35.69 32.28 -12.82
N LEU A 56 -36.68 31.96 -13.66
CA LEU A 56 -37.69 32.91 -14.13
C LEU A 56 -37.08 34.21 -14.71
N GLY A 57 -35.99 34.09 -15.47
CA GLY A 57 -35.33 35.22 -16.14
C GLY A 57 -34.38 36.06 -15.26
N ARG A 58 -34.21 35.73 -13.98
CA ARG A 58 -33.26 36.40 -13.08
C ARG A 58 -32.20 35.45 -12.53
N SER A 59 -31.04 35.99 -12.16
CA SER A 59 -30.01 35.22 -11.43
C SER A 59 -30.50 34.83 -10.03
N LEU A 60 -30.03 33.68 -9.54
CA LEU A 60 -30.30 33.23 -8.17
C LEU A 60 -29.50 34.09 -7.19
N THR A 61 -30.17 34.57 -6.15
CA THR A 61 -29.56 35.32 -5.05
C THR A 61 -28.97 34.39 -4.00
N GLN A 62 -28.17 34.92 -3.07
CA GLN A 62 -27.68 34.13 -1.93
C GLN A 62 -28.82 33.59 -1.06
N ALA A 63 -29.96 34.30 -0.97
CA ALA A 63 -31.13 33.84 -0.23
C ALA A 63 -31.81 32.65 -0.92
N ASP A 64 -31.91 32.68 -2.26
CA ASP A 64 -32.43 31.55 -3.05
C ASP A 64 -31.54 30.30 -2.86
N VAL A 65 -30.21 30.48 -2.89
CA VAL A 65 -29.25 29.37 -2.68
C VAL A 65 -29.32 28.81 -1.26
N ARG A 66 -29.51 29.65 -0.22
CA ARG A 66 -29.67 29.15 1.16
C ARG A 66 -30.90 28.25 1.29
N ARG A 67 -32.05 28.70 0.75
CA ARG A 67 -33.29 27.92 0.77
C ARG A 67 -33.13 26.60 0.01
N ALA A 68 -32.51 26.66 -1.17
CA ALA A 68 -32.17 25.47 -1.94
C ALA A 68 -31.29 24.50 -1.17
N ASN A 69 -30.30 25.00 -0.43
CA ASN A 69 -29.41 24.15 0.38
C ASN A 69 -30.16 23.40 1.47
N ASP A 70 -31.13 24.04 2.13
CA ASP A 70 -31.94 23.40 3.15
C ASP A 70 -32.84 22.32 2.53
N GLU A 71 -33.52 22.63 1.40
CA GLU A 71 -34.30 21.64 0.63
C GLU A 71 -33.46 20.42 0.20
N LEU A 72 -32.21 20.64 -0.23
CA LEU A 72 -31.33 19.57 -0.67
C LEU A 72 -30.86 18.67 0.46
N ILE A 73 -30.61 19.24 1.64
CA ILE A 73 -30.22 18.47 2.83
C ILE A 73 -31.40 17.64 3.31
N ASP A 74 -32.59 18.24 3.38
CA ASP A 74 -33.82 17.55 3.79
C ASP A 74 -34.18 16.40 2.84
N ALA A 75 -33.91 16.58 1.54
CA ALA A 75 -34.11 15.55 0.51
C ALA A 75 -32.99 14.48 0.47
N GLY A 76 -31.95 14.57 1.30
CA GLY A 76 -30.81 13.64 1.28
C GLY A 76 -29.92 13.74 0.04
N ILE A 77 -30.06 14.82 -0.74
CA ILE A 77 -29.28 15.08 -1.97
C ILE A 77 -27.98 15.83 -1.64
N GLY A 78 -28.04 16.72 -0.65
CA GLY A 78 -26.91 17.53 -0.20
C GLY A 78 -26.41 17.13 1.18
N ILE A 79 -25.11 17.29 1.42
CA ILE A 79 -24.48 17.13 2.74
C ILE A 79 -23.63 18.36 3.09
N ARG A 80 -23.51 18.63 4.39
CA ARG A 80 -22.54 19.59 4.93
C ARG A 80 -21.30 18.80 5.37
N PRO A 81 -20.14 18.98 4.70
CA PRO A 81 -18.92 18.31 5.10
C PRO A 81 -18.50 18.72 6.53
N PRO A 82 -17.81 17.84 7.28
CA PRO A 82 -17.47 18.07 8.69
C PRO A 82 -16.44 19.19 8.91
N SER A 83 -15.81 19.71 7.85
CA SER A 83 -14.82 20.79 7.95
C SER A 83 -15.51 22.16 8.12
N PRO A 84 -15.12 22.95 9.13
CA PRO A 84 -15.68 24.28 9.33
C PRO A 84 -15.39 25.16 8.11
N ASN A 85 -16.41 25.88 7.64
CA ASN A 85 -16.39 26.76 6.45
C ASN A 85 -16.48 26.08 5.07
N VAL A 86 -16.75 24.77 5.01
CA VAL A 86 -17.10 24.10 3.74
C VAL A 86 -18.60 24.22 3.50
N GLY A 87 -19.00 24.62 2.29
CA GLY A 87 -20.41 24.73 1.91
C GLY A 87 -21.08 23.38 1.68
N VAL A 88 -22.30 23.39 1.14
CA VAL A 88 -23.01 22.14 0.80
C VAL A 88 -22.35 21.48 -0.40
N ALA A 89 -22.23 20.15 -0.36
CA ALA A 89 -21.79 19.29 -1.45
C ALA A 89 -22.91 18.32 -1.84
N ALA A 90 -22.92 17.85 -3.09
CA ALA A 90 -23.76 16.71 -3.45
C ALA A 90 -23.27 15.47 -2.69
N THR A 91 -24.20 14.65 -2.21
CA THR A 91 -23.89 13.31 -1.71
C THR A 91 -23.34 12.45 -2.85
N ARG A 92 -22.57 11.41 -2.53
CA ARG A 92 -21.91 10.56 -3.53
C ARG A 92 -22.91 10.08 -4.59
N ASN A 93 -23.97 9.41 -4.17
CA ASN A 93 -25.03 8.87 -5.04
C ASN A 93 -25.76 9.90 -5.93
N TRP A 94 -25.60 11.19 -5.66
CA TRP A 94 -26.24 12.26 -6.42
C TRP A 94 -25.27 13.04 -7.30
N ALA A 95 -23.96 12.84 -7.18
CA ALA A 95 -22.97 13.55 -7.99
C ALA A 95 -23.14 13.26 -9.50
N VAL A 96 -23.24 11.98 -9.89
CA VAL A 96 -23.39 11.58 -11.30
C VAL A 96 -24.77 11.95 -11.87
N PRO A 97 -25.90 11.60 -11.23
CA PRO A 97 -27.24 11.92 -11.77
C PRO A 97 -27.45 13.42 -12.00
N LEU A 98 -26.98 14.26 -11.07
CA LEU A 98 -27.11 15.71 -11.17
C LEU A 98 -26.25 16.28 -12.29
N ALA A 99 -25.03 15.76 -12.49
CA ALA A 99 -24.18 16.15 -13.60
C ALA A 99 -24.75 15.69 -14.95
N VAL A 100 -25.29 14.48 -15.05
CA VAL A 100 -25.99 13.97 -16.26
C VAL A 100 -27.19 14.86 -16.60
N ARG A 101 -28.02 15.23 -15.62
CA ARG A 101 -29.13 16.18 -15.82
C ARG A 101 -28.64 17.55 -16.30
N ALA A 102 -27.57 18.07 -15.69
CA ALA A 102 -26.94 19.31 -16.13
C ALA A 102 -26.41 19.23 -17.58
N GLN A 103 -25.91 18.07 -18.00
CA GLN A 103 -25.46 17.84 -19.38
C GLN A 103 -26.64 17.82 -20.36
N HIS A 104 -27.72 17.08 -20.06
CA HIS A 104 -28.93 17.05 -20.88
C HIS A 104 -29.56 18.43 -21.07
N GLU A 105 -29.48 19.29 -20.05
CA GLU A 105 -29.99 20.66 -20.10
C GLU A 105 -28.96 21.69 -20.64
N GLY A 106 -27.81 21.24 -21.14
CA GLY A 106 -26.79 22.11 -21.75
C GLY A 106 -26.08 23.06 -20.78
N ARG A 107 -26.05 22.73 -19.48
CA ARG A 107 -25.48 23.55 -18.41
C ARG A 107 -24.13 23.06 -17.89
N LEU A 108 -23.80 21.78 -18.06
CA LEU A 108 -22.59 21.17 -17.47
C LEU A 108 -21.32 21.95 -17.79
N SER A 109 -21.03 22.22 -19.07
CA SER A 109 -19.81 22.95 -19.48
C SER A 109 -19.76 24.36 -18.90
N LYS A 110 -20.89 25.09 -18.94
CA LYS A 110 -20.98 26.46 -18.43
C LYS A 110 -20.73 26.51 -16.93
N ILE A 111 -21.31 25.57 -16.18
CA ILE A 111 -21.12 25.47 -14.73
C ILE A 111 -19.67 25.09 -14.41
N LEU A 112 -19.09 24.13 -15.14
CA LEU A 112 -17.71 23.68 -14.92
C LEU A 112 -16.70 24.80 -15.17
N GLU A 113 -16.85 25.55 -16.27
CA GLU A 113 -15.99 26.69 -16.60
C GLU A 113 -16.11 27.82 -15.57
N ALA A 114 -17.35 28.19 -15.21
CA ALA A 114 -17.61 29.17 -14.17
C ALA A 114 -17.03 28.74 -12.81
N PHE A 115 -17.19 27.47 -12.43
CA PHE A 115 -16.59 26.93 -11.22
C PHE A 115 -15.07 27.13 -11.22
N ARG A 116 -14.39 26.70 -12.30
CA ARG A 116 -12.93 26.85 -12.46
C ARG A 116 -12.48 28.31 -12.36
N ALA A 117 -13.19 29.23 -13.02
CA ALA A 117 -12.89 30.66 -13.00
C ALA A 117 -13.03 31.28 -11.60
N THR A 118 -13.91 30.74 -10.75
CA THR A 118 -14.11 31.23 -9.39
C THR A 118 -13.17 30.61 -8.35
N ARG A 119 -12.31 29.64 -8.69
CA ARG A 119 -11.44 28.93 -7.73
C ARG A 119 -10.39 29.88 -7.12
N PRO A 120 -10.02 29.72 -5.83
CA PRO A 120 -9.12 30.67 -5.17
C PRO A 120 -7.66 30.42 -5.58
N SER A 121 -7.32 29.16 -5.86
CA SER A 121 -6.08 28.75 -6.48
C SER A 121 -6.40 28.10 -7.82
N PRO A 122 -5.78 28.56 -8.92
CA PRO A 122 -5.93 27.93 -10.23
C PRO A 122 -5.16 26.60 -10.33
N GLY A 123 -4.43 26.22 -9.27
CA GLY A 123 -3.64 25.00 -9.21
C GLY A 123 -4.47 23.73 -9.42
N PHE A 124 -3.81 22.73 -10.00
CA PHE A 124 -4.35 21.39 -10.15
C PHE A 124 -4.27 20.65 -8.81
N ASP A 125 -5.39 20.10 -8.35
CA ASP A 125 -5.45 19.24 -7.17
C ASP A 125 -6.29 17.99 -7.46
N ARG A 126 -6.21 17.00 -6.56
CA ARG A 126 -6.89 15.71 -6.71
C ARG A 126 -8.42 15.85 -6.85
N TYR A 127 -9.05 16.78 -6.13
CA TYR A 127 -10.50 16.95 -6.20
C TYR A 127 -10.92 17.59 -7.53
N LEU A 128 -10.12 18.51 -8.06
CA LEU A 128 -10.32 19.05 -9.40
C LEU A 128 -10.12 17.96 -10.47
N PHE A 129 -9.09 17.11 -10.33
CA PHE A 129 -8.91 15.94 -11.21
C PHE A 129 -10.20 15.11 -11.26
N GLU A 130 -10.73 14.71 -10.10
CA GLU A 130 -11.96 13.89 -10.03
C GLU A 130 -13.19 14.59 -10.64
N THR A 131 -13.29 15.91 -10.45
CA THR A 131 -14.37 16.73 -11.03
C THR A 131 -14.29 16.76 -12.56
N LEU A 132 -13.10 17.07 -13.10
CA LEU A 132 -12.84 17.14 -14.54
C LEU A 132 -13.04 15.77 -15.17
N PHE A 133 -12.49 14.72 -14.57
CA PHE A 133 -12.60 13.36 -15.05
C PHE A 133 -14.06 12.95 -15.23
N ARG A 134 -14.88 13.09 -14.17
CA ARG A 134 -16.32 12.77 -14.22
C ARG A 134 -17.03 13.59 -15.29
N CYS A 135 -16.78 14.90 -15.35
CA CYS A 135 -17.44 15.78 -16.31
C CYS A 135 -17.07 15.47 -17.76
N TYR A 136 -15.80 15.15 -18.04
CA TYR A 136 -15.35 14.76 -19.37
C TYR A 136 -15.96 13.43 -19.80
N VAL A 137 -16.03 12.45 -18.90
CA VAL A 137 -16.72 11.18 -19.16
C VAL A 137 -18.20 11.40 -19.47
N ILE A 138 -18.93 12.14 -18.62
CA ILE A 138 -20.37 12.42 -18.83
C ILE A 138 -20.63 13.19 -20.13
N ARG A 139 -19.71 14.07 -20.52
CA ARG A 139 -19.81 14.87 -21.75
C ARG A 139 -19.39 14.10 -23.01
N GLY A 140 -18.68 12.98 -22.88
CA GLY A 140 -18.05 12.28 -23.99
C GLY A 140 -16.81 12.99 -24.57
N ASP A 141 -16.14 13.81 -23.76
CA ASP A 141 -14.94 14.56 -24.15
C ASP A 141 -13.67 13.76 -23.83
N PHE A 142 -13.41 12.73 -24.64
CA PHE A 142 -12.33 11.78 -24.39
C PHE A 142 -10.94 12.33 -24.72
N ASP A 143 -10.83 13.37 -25.56
CA ASP A 143 -9.55 14.00 -25.87
C ASP A 143 -8.96 14.71 -24.64
N ASN A 144 -9.79 15.49 -23.92
CA ASN A 144 -9.36 16.10 -22.66
C ASN A 144 -9.23 15.07 -21.53
N LEU A 145 -9.97 13.95 -21.60
CA LEU A 145 -9.80 12.85 -20.66
C LEU A 145 -8.43 12.18 -20.81
N ASP A 146 -7.99 11.92 -22.05
CA ASP A 146 -6.69 11.34 -22.34
C ASP A 146 -5.56 12.28 -21.88
N ALA A 147 -5.64 13.57 -22.20
CA ALA A 147 -4.70 14.57 -21.68
C ALA A 147 -4.72 14.71 -20.15
N LEU A 148 -5.86 14.43 -19.50
CA LEU A 148 -5.96 14.41 -18.04
C LEU A 148 -5.27 13.17 -17.45
N LEU A 149 -5.49 12.00 -18.05
CA LEU A 149 -4.89 10.73 -17.66
C LEU A 149 -3.36 10.72 -17.85
N GLU A 150 -2.84 11.36 -18.90
CA GLU A 150 -1.38 11.50 -19.10
C GLU A 150 -0.68 12.24 -17.96
N ARG A 151 -1.38 13.18 -17.31
CA ARG A 151 -0.84 13.96 -16.18
C ARG A 151 -0.83 13.19 -14.87
N ASP A 152 -1.71 12.21 -14.73
CA ASP A 152 -1.78 11.33 -13.56
C ASP A 152 -2.19 9.90 -13.97
N PRO A 153 -1.24 9.13 -14.55
CA PRO A 153 -1.51 7.78 -15.06
C PRO A 153 -1.88 6.77 -13.96
N GLY A 154 -1.60 7.12 -12.69
CA GLY A 154 -1.77 6.25 -11.53
C GLY A 154 -3.14 6.35 -10.85
N SER A 155 -4.05 7.21 -11.33
CA SER A 155 -5.37 7.40 -10.74
C SER A 155 -6.35 6.27 -11.14
N LEU A 156 -5.99 5.03 -10.80
CA LEU A 156 -6.80 3.84 -11.07
C LEU A 156 -8.19 3.94 -10.43
N ASP A 157 -8.34 4.71 -9.34
CA ASP A 157 -9.60 4.96 -8.64
C ASP A 157 -10.47 6.06 -9.29
N ALA A 158 -10.02 6.67 -10.38
CA ALA A 158 -10.75 7.75 -11.05
C ALA A 158 -12.14 7.31 -11.54
N TRP A 159 -12.30 6.03 -11.92
CA TRP A 159 -13.55 5.49 -12.46
C TRP A 159 -14.61 5.17 -11.41
N ARG A 160 -14.29 5.31 -10.11
CA ARG A 160 -15.16 4.88 -9.00
C ARG A 160 -16.57 5.47 -9.00
N PHE A 161 -16.74 6.67 -9.55
CA PHE A 161 -18.06 7.33 -9.63
C PHE A 161 -19.04 6.56 -10.51
N LEU A 162 -18.57 5.69 -11.41
CA LEU A 162 -19.42 4.85 -12.23
C LEU A 162 -19.99 3.62 -11.50
N ALA A 163 -19.52 3.34 -10.28
CA ALA A 163 -20.08 2.26 -9.46
C ALA A 163 -21.48 2.60 -8.91
N GLU A 164 -21.93 3.85 -9.07
CA GLU A 164 -23.25 4.30 -8.62
C GLU A 164 -24.36 3.67 -9.48
N PRO A 165 -25.47 3.19 -8.90
CA PRO A 165 -26.55 2.51 -9.63
C PRO A 165 -27.16 3.31 -10.82
N LEU A 166 -26.92 4.62 -10.85
CA LEU A 166 -27.42 5.56 -11.86
C LEU A 166 -26.40 5.87 -12.97
N ALA A 167 -25.18 5.33 -12.88
CA ALA A 167 -24.13 5.54 -13.87
C ALA A 167 -24.09 4.46 -14.98
N VAL A 168 -25.02 3.49 -14.96
CA VAL A 168 -25.15 2.44 -15.99
C VAL A 168 -25.29 3.04 -17.39
N ASP A 169 -26.06 4.11 -17.52
CA ASP A 169 -26.24 4.81 -18.81
C ASP A 169 -24.95 5.49 -19.28
N VAL A 170 -24.12 5.97 -18.34
CA VAL A 170 -22.80 6.55 -18.66
C VAL A 170 -21.80 5.46 -19.03
N LEU A 171 -21.84 4.31 -18.36
CA LEU A 171 -21.03 3.14 -18.74
C LEU A 171 -21.36 2.66 -20.17
N ALA A 172 -22.63 2.67 -20.55
CA ALA A 172 -23.08 2.25 -21.87
C ALA A 172 -22.60 3.16 -23.02
N THR A 173 -22.19 4.40 -22.73
CA THR A 173 -21.69 5.36 -23.73
C THR A 173 -20.16 5.44 -23.79
N LEU A 174 -19.45 4.69 -22.92
CA LEU A 174 -17.99 4.69 -22.92
C LEU A 174 -17.41 4.05 -24.19
N PRO A 175 -16.35 4.65 -24.77
CA PRO A 175 -15.53 3.99 -25.79
C PRO A 175 -14.95 2.68 -25.27
N GLU A 176 -14.83 1.69 -26.16
CA GLU A 176 -14.36 0.34 -25.84
C GLU A 176 -13.06 0.33 -25.01
N ARG A 177 -12.12 1.22 -25.33
CA ARG A 177 -10.82 1.33 -24.64
C ARG A 177 -10.91 1.61 -23.13
N TYR A 178 -12.04 2.14 -22.65
CA TYR A 178 -12.22 2.47 -21.23
C TYR A 178 -13.13 1.50 -20.47
N ILE A 179 -13.91 0.67 -21.16
CA ILE A 179 -14.98 -0.12 -20.54
C ILE A 179 -14.42 -1.03 -19.43
N ASP A 180 -13.43 -1.86 -19.74
CA ASP A 180 -12.92 -2.83 -18.76
C ASP A 180 -12.16 -2.17 -17.60
N VAL A 181 -11.44 -1.07 -17.84
CA VAL A 181 -10.77 -0.33 -16.74
C VAL A 181 -11.79 0.37 -15.85
N ALA A 182 -12.87 0.90 -16.43
CA ALA A 182 -13.96 1.50 -15.67
C ALA A 182 -14.69 0.46 -14.80
N LEU A 183 -15.06 -0.68 -15.38
CA LEU A 183 -15.72 -1.79 -14.67
C LEU A 183 -14.86 -2.34 -13.52
N ALA A 184 -13.55 -2.52 -13.74
CA ALA A 184 -12.63 -2.94 -12.68
C ALA A 184 -12.54 -1.90 -11.55
N GLY A 185 -12.50 -0.61 -11.89
CA GLY A 185 -12.57 0.47 -10.93
C GLY A 185 -13.87 0.49 -10.13
N CYS A 186 -15.01 0.16 -10.76
CA CYS A 186 -16.30 0.07 -10.10
C CYS A 186 -16.34 -1.06 -9.07
N LEU A 187 -15.94 -2.27 -9.47
CA LEU A 187 -15.87 -3.43 -8.56
C LEU A 187 -14.95 -3.16 -7.37
N ARG A 188 -13.76 -2.59 -7.61
CA ARG A 188 -12.82 -2.22 -6.54
C ARG A 188 -13.42 -1.18 -5.59
N HIS A 189 -14.10 -0.16 -6.12
CA HIS A 189 -14.75 0.85 -5.29
C HIS A 189 -15.84 0.26 -4.40
N THR A 190 -16.69 -0.61 -4.96
CA THR A 190 -17.77 -1.26 -4.23
C THR A 190 -17.24 -2.08 -3.06
N LEU A 191 -16.13 -2.79 -3.26
CA LEU A 191 -15.41 -3.47 -2.18
C LEU A 191 -14.82 -2.48 -1.16
N ASP A 192 -14.13 -1.44 -1.64
CA ASP A 192 -13.46 -0.44 -0.80
C ASP A 192 -14.43 0.21 0.20
N ILE A 193 -15.68 0.49 -0.22
CA ILE A 193 -16.69 1.07 0.66
C ILE A 193 -17.62 0.05 1.33
N GLY A 194 -17.49 -1.24 1.01
CA GLY A 194 -18.35 -2.30 1.55
C GLY A 194 -19.81 -2.17 1.09
N ALA A 195 -20.05 -1.70 -0.13
CA ALA A 195 -21.38 -1.53 -0.71
C ALA A 195 -21.86 -2.81 -1.43
N PRO A 196 -23.17 -2.94 -1.74
CA PRO A 196 -23.70 -4.10 -2.45
C PRO A 196 -23.00 -4.31 -3.80
N PRO A 197 -22.38 -5.47 -4.05
CA PRO A 197 -21.61 -5.69 -5.28
C PRO A 197 -22.45 -5.98 -6.51
N GLU A 198 -23.71 -6.37 -6.34
CA GLU A 198 -24.53 -6.90 -7.43
C GLU A 198 -24.72 -5.92 -8.61
N PRO A 199 -24.94 -4.61 -8.41
CA PRO A 199 -25.02 -3.67 -9.54
C PRO A 199 -23.72 -3.60 -10.36
N ALA A 200 -22.56 -3.61 -9.71
CA ALA A 200 -21.26 -3.59 -10.40
C ALA A 200 -21.00 -4.92 -11.13
N ILE A 201 -21.36 -6.06 -10.53
CA ILE A 201 -21.27 -7.38 -11.15
C ILE A 201 -22.18 -7.48 -12.39
N GLN A 202 -23.42 -6.98 -12.30
CA GLN A 202 -24.35 -6.92 -13.42
C GLN A 202 -23.82 -6.02 -14.55
N ALA A 203 -23.20 -4.88 -14.22
CA ALA A 203 -22.54 -4.03 -15.20
C ALA A 203 -21.39 -4.78 -15.90
N CYS A 204 -20.58 -5.55 -15.17
CA CYS A 204 -19.54 -6.40 -15.77
C CYS A 204 -20.13 -7.45 -16.73
N HIS A 205 -21.20 -8.15 -16.33
CA HIS A 205 -21.85 -9.13 -17.20
C HIS A 205 -22.45 -8.50 -18.47
N ARG A 206 -22.93 -7.26 -18.38
CA ARG A 206 -23.60 -6.58 -19.50
C ARG A 206 -22.63 -5.92 -20.47
N PHE A 207 -21.56 -5.29 -19.97
CA PHE A 207 -20.73 -4.39 -20.79
C PHE A 207 -19.32 -4.87 -21.02
N SER A 208 -18.80 -5.83 -20.25
CA SER A 208 -17.39 -6.22 -20.35
C SER A 208 -17.02 -6.72 -21.75
N LEU A 209 -15.86 -6.26 -22.23
CA LEU A 209 -15.25 -6.74 -23.47
C LEU A 209 -14.30 -7.92 -23.22
N ASP A 210 -13.78 -8.04 -21.98
CA ASP A 210 -12.98 -9.18 -21.51
C ASP A 210 -13.62 -9.85 -20.26
N PRO A 211 -14.67 -10.67 -20.44
CA PRO A 211 -15.35 -11.36 -19.34
C PRO A 211 -14.42 -12.26 -18.51
N ALA A 212 -13.37 -12.83 -19.12
CA ALA A 212 -12.42 -13.71 -18.45
C ALA A 212 -11.56 -12.95 -17.43
N ARG A 213 -11.20 -11.69 -17.72
CA ARG A 213 -10.51 -10.81 -16.78
C ARG A 213 -11.38 -10.47 -15.57
N HIS A 214 -12.64 -10.08 -15.78
CA HIS A 214 -13.55 -9.72 -14.68
C HIS A 214 -14.04 -10.92 -13.88
N ALA A 215 -14.06 -12.12 -14.47
CA ALA A 215 -14.42 -13.34 -13.74
C ALA A 215 -13.60 -13.53 -12.45
N ALA A 216 -12.31 -13.18 -12.47
CA ALA A 216 -11.46 -13.27 -11.28
C ALA A 216 -11.84 -12.24 -10.19
N ASP A 217 -12.19 -11.02 -10.57
CA ASP A 217 -12.68 -9.99 -9.64
C ASP A 217 -14.05 -10.36 -9.06
N ILE A 218 -14.97 -10.84 -9.89
CA ILE A 218 -16.28 -11.32 -9.45
C ILE A 218 -16.11 -12.52 -8.51
N ALA A 219 -15.27 -13.49 -8.87
CA ALA A 219 -14.98 -14.64 -8.03
C ALA A 219 -14.40 -14.21 -6.67
N TYR A 220 -13.49 -13.23 -6.67
CA TYR A 220 -12.96 -12.66 -5.44
C TYR A 220 -14.06 -12.06 -4.56
N VAL A 221 -14.95 -11.24 -5.12
CA VAL A 221 -16.11 -10.71 -4.41
C VAL A 221 -17.01 -11.82 -3.86
N ARG A 222 -17.26 -12.89 -4.63
CA ARG A 222 -18.04 -14.04 -4.16
C ARG A 222 -17.36 -14.78 -3.00
N ILE A 223 -16.02 -14.89 -2.98
CA ILE A 223 -15.27 -15.38 -1.80
C ILE A 223 -15.54 -14.50 -0.58
N LEU A 224 -15.48 -13.16 -0.73
CA LEU A 224 -15.74 -12.21 0.36
C LEU A 224 -17.19 -12.27 0.87
N GLN A 225 -18.14 -12.70 0.03
CA GLN A 225 -19.53 -13.01 0.40
C GLN A 225 -19.70 -14.39 1.06
N GLY A 226 -18.63 -15.18 1.21
CA GLY A 226 -18.67 -16.55 1.71
C GLY A 226 -19.26 -17.56 0.73
N ARG A 227 -19.39 -17.22 -0.56
CA ARG A 227 -20.00 -18.05 -1.61
C ARG A 227 -18.91 -18.75 -2.43
N PHE A 228 -18.20 -19.71 -1.84
CA PHE A 228 -17.02 -20.35 -2.46
C PHE A 228 -17.34 -21.18 -3.70
N ASP A 229 -18.47 -21.88 -3.73
CA ASP A 229 -18.88 -22.64 -4.91
C ASP A 229 -19.26 -21.71 -6.06
N ALA A 230 -20.01 -20.63 -5.76
CA ALA A 230 -20.34 -19.60 -6.73
C ALA A 230 -19.08 -18.91 -7.28
N ALA A 231 -18.07 -18.68 -6.45
CA ALA A 231 -16.79 -18.09 -6.88
C ALA A 231 -16.07 -18.95 -7.94
N GLN A 232 -16.12 -20.28 -7.81
CA GLN A 232 -15.57 -21.18 -8.82
C GLN A 232 -16.47 -21.30 -10.05
N ALA A 233 -17.80 -21.30 -9.85
CA ALA A 233 -18.79 -21.42 -10.92
C ALA A 233 -18.70 -20.29 -11.95
N VAL A 234 -18.28 -19.08 -11.55
CA VAL A 234 -18.04 -17.94 -12.46
C VAL A 234 -17.23 -18.34 -13.69
N PHE A 235 -16.19 -19.17 -13.51
CA PHE A 235 -15.32 -19.58 -14.61
C PHE A 235 -15.94 -20.64 -15.52
N SER A 236 -16.80 -21.52 -14.99
CA SER A 236 -17.53 -22.50 -15.79
C SER A 236 -18.68 -21.88 -16.60
N GLU A 237 -19.22 -20.77 -16.12
CA GLU A 237 -20.30 -20.00 -16.75
C GLU A 237 -19.81 -19.10 -17.88
N LEU A 238 -18.50 -18.87 -17.98
CA LEU A 238 -17.90 -18.10 -19.08
C LEU A 238 -18.29 -18.68 -20.46
N PRO A 239 -18.34 -17.85 -21.52
CA PRO A 239 -18.48 -18.34 -22.89
C PRO A 239 -17.38 -19.35 -23.25
N ARG A 240 -17.72 -20.37 -24.05
CA ARG A 240 -16.79 -21.48 -24.34
C ARG A 240 -15.48 -21.00 -24.97
N GLU A 241 -15.55 -19.94 -25.75
CA GLU A 241 -14.43 -19.34 -26.49
C GLU A 241 -13.38 -18.73 -25.55
N VAL A 242 -13.79 -18.30 -24.34
CA VAL A 242 -12.90 -17.61 -23.39
C VAL A 242 -12.55 -18.43 -22.14
N ARG A 243 -13.17 -19.60 -21.93
CA ARG A 243 -12.91 -20.48 -20.76
C ARG A 243 -11.46 -20.93 -20.65
N ASP A 244 -10.83 -21.23 -21.78
CA ASP A 244 -9.45 -21.75 -21.81
C ASP A 244 -8.41 -20.64 -22.01
N THR A 245 -8.83 -19.38 -21.93
CA THR A 245 -7.90 -18.25 -22.03
C THR A 245 -7.02 -18.14 -20.79
N LYS A 246 -5.87 -17.49 -20.96
CA LYS A 246 -4.94 -17.24 -19.86
C LYS A 246 -5.62 -16.55 -18.65
N PRO A 247 -6.39 -15.46 -18.80
CA PRO A 247 -7.05 -14.81 -17.66
C PRO A 247 -8.02 -15.72 -16.89
N ALA A 248 -8.80 -16.54 -17.60
CA ALA A 248 -9.73 -17.48 -16.98
C ALA A 248 -9.00 -18.57 -16.18
N ASN A 249 -7.96 -19.18 -16.78
CA ASN A 249 -7.17 -20.23 -16.14
C ASN A 249 -6.39 -19.72 -14.92
N THR A 250 -5.74 -18.55 -15.03
CA THR A 250 -5.02 -17.96 -13.90
C THR A 250 -5.98 -17.51 -12.80
N GLY A 251 -7.14 -16.95 -13.17
CA GLY A 251 -8.21 -16.58 -12.25
C GLY A 251 -8.73 -17.76 -11.46
N LEU A 252 -9.13 -18.85 -12.12
CA LEU A 252 -9.68 -20.04 -11.47
C LEU A 252 -8.68 -20.68 -10.49
N ALA A 253 -7.42 -20.81 -10.90
CA ALA A 253 -6.38 -21.33 -10.03
C ALA A 253 -6.14 -20.44 -8.81
N SER A 254 -6.18 -19.11 -8.99
CA SER A 254 -6.04 -18.13 -7.91
C SER A 254 -7.22 -18.18 -6.93
N THR A 255 -8.45 -18.32 -7.44
CA THR A 255 -9.67 -18.50 -6.64
C THR A 255 -9.59 -19.77 -5.80
N ARG A 256 -9.19 -20.90 -6.40
CA ARG A 256 -9.00 -22.17 -5.68
C ARG A 256 -7.91 -22.09 -4.63
N ALA A 257 -6.79 -21.42 -4.93
CA ALA A 257 -5.71 -21.21 -3.97
C ALA A 257 -6.19 -20.45 -2.73
N MET A 258 -6.94 -19.36 -2.92
CA MET A 258 -7.49 -18.59 -1.81
C MET A 258 -8.51 -19.41 -1.00
N ILE A 259 -9.43 -20.13 -1.64
CA ILE A 259 -10.42 -20.97 -0.94
C ILE A 259 -9.74 -22.06 -0.11
N ALA A 260 -8.74 -22.77 -0.67
CA ALA A 260 -8.00 -23.79 0.07
C ALA A 260 -7.25 -23.19 1.28
N MET A 261 -6.64 -22.01 1.10
CA MET A 261 -5.97 -21.29 2.18
C MET A 261 -6.94 -20.89 3.30
N LEU A 262 -8.13 -20.39 2.95
CA LEU A 262 -9.17 -20.05 3.94
C LEU A 262 -9.70 -21.28 4.67
N ARG A 263 -9.76 -22.44 4.03
CA ARG A 263 -10.14 -23.72 4.67
C ARG A 263 -9.06 -24.33 5.56
N GLY A 264 -7.86 -23.74 5.59
CA GLY A 264 -6.70 -24.27 6.31
C GLY A 264 -5.90 -25.34 5.54
N ASP A 265 -6.32 -25.70 4.33
CA ASP A 265 -5.59 -26.66 3.47
C ASP A 265 -4.45 -25.95 2.70
N ASN A 266 -3.42 -25.57 3.45
CA ASN A 266 -2.26 -24.86 2.91
C ASN A 266 -1.49 -25.68 1.84
N PRO A 267 -1.36 -27.02 1.93
CA PRO A 267 -0.77 -27.83 0.86
C PRO A 267 -1.56 -27.78 -0.45
N ALA A 268 -2.90 -27.89 -0.42
CA ALA A 268 -3.71 -27.73 -1.64
C ALA A 268 -3.64 -26.29 -2.18
N ALA A 269 -3.64 -25.28 -1.29
CA ALA A 269 -3.44 -23.89 -1.68
C ALA A 269 -2.12 -23.70 -2.45
N ARG A 270 -1.03 -24.33 -1.99
CA ARG A 270 0.27 -24.32 -2.68
C ARG A 270 0.20 -24.92 -4.08
N GLN A 271 -0.47 -26.07 -4.25
CA GLN A 271 -0.63 -26.68 -5.57
C GLN A 271 -1.37 -25.75 -6.54
N HIS A 272 -2.40 -25.06 -6.04
CA HIS A 272 -3.15 -24.08 -6.86
C HIS A 272 -2.36 -22.80 -7.15
N ILE A 273 -1.50 -22.34 -6.22
CA ILE A 273 -0.53 -21.25 -6.49
C ILE A 273 0.40 -21.65 -7.64
N ASP A 274 0.96 -22.86 -7.61
CA ASP A 274 1.83 -23.36 -8.67
C ASP A 274 1.10 -23.48 -10.01
N ALA A 275 -0.17 -23.91 -10.00
CA ALA A 275 -1.03 -23.94 -11.18
C ALA A 275 -1.30 -22.54 -11.75
N ALA A 276 -1.57 -21.54 -10.91
CA ALA A 276 -1.77 -20.15 -11.33
C ALA A 276 -0.49 -19.57 -11.97
N ILE A 277 0.68 -19.86 -11.40
CA ILE A 277 1.97 -19.44 -11.96
C ILE A 277 2.24 -20.13 -13.30
N ALA A 278 1.94 -21.42 -13.43
CA ALA A 278 2.10 -22.17 -14.67
C ALA A 278 1.19 -21.61 -15.78
N ALA A 279 -0.08 -21.36 -15.47
CA ALA A 279 -1.02 -20.73 -16.39
C ALA A 279 -0.57 -19.31 -16.77
N GLU A 280 0.00 -18.55 -15.84
CA GLU A 280 0.48 -17.19 -16.10
C GLU A 280 1.73 -17.18 -17.02
N LYS A 281 2.57 -18.21 -16.92
CA LYS A 281 3.73 -18.40 -17.80
C LYS A 281 3.34 -18.85 -19.21
N ALA A 282 2.20 -19.53 -19.37
CA ALA A 282 1.76 -20.05 -20.66
C ALA A 282 1.70 -18.94 -21.71
N GLY A 283 2.32 -19.18 -22.87
CA GLY A 283 2.41 -18.19 -23.95
C GLY A 283 3.40 -17.04 -23.69
N THR A 284 4.15 -17.03 -22.58
CA THR A 284 5.15 -15.99 -22.28
C THR A 284 6.58 -16.56 -22.26
N ARG A 285 7.55 -15.77 -22.73
CA ARG A 285 9.00 -16.07 -22.54
C ARG A 285 9.53 -15.55 -21.20
N LYS A 286 8.67 -15.03 -20.33
CA LYS A 286 9.08 -14.37 -19.08
C LYS A 286 9.35 -15.44 -18.01
N ARG A 287 10.59 -15.46 -17.50
CA ARG A 287 10.99 -16.38 -16.42
C ARG A 287 10.25 -16.08 -15.10
N ASN A 288 10.00 -14.80 -14.82
CA ASN A 288 9.37 -14.32 -13.60
C ASN A 288 7.99 -13.75 -13.94
N VAL A 289 6.95 -14.28 -13.30
CA VAL A 289 5.57 -13.85 -13.49
C VAL A 289 4.85 -13.72 -12.15
N PHE A 290 3.78 -12.94 -12.15
CA PHE A 290 2.88 -12.78 -11.02
C PHE A 290 1.45 -12.66 -11.58
N PRO A 291 0.55 -13.61 -11.29
CA PRO A 291 -0.87 -13.50 -11.61
C PRO A 291 -1.50 -12.28 -10.91
N GLU A 292 -2.07 -11.35 -11.67
CA GLU A 292 -2.55 -10.06 -11.17
C GLU A 292 -3.98 -10.11 -10.58
N HIS A 293 -4.22 -11.10 -9.72
CA HIS A 293 -5.52 -11.34 -9.09
C HIS A 293 -5.44 -11.11 -7.58
N ALA A 294 -6.44 -10.42 -7.00
CA ALA A 294 -6.50 -10.20 -5.55
C ALA A 294 -6.46 -11.52 -4.76
N ALA A 295 -7.22 -12.52 -5.23
CA ALA A 295 -7.24 -13.87 -4.65
C ALA A 295 -5.84 -14.53 -4.69
N PHE A 296 -5.06 -14.33 -5.75
CA PHE A 296 -3.69 -14.85 -5.83
C PHE A 296 -2.80 -14.22 -4.75
N ALA A 297 -2.79 -12.89 -4.66
CA ALA A 297 -1.98 -12.17 -3.69
C ALA A 297 -2.30 -12.58 -2.25
N LEU A 298 -3.59 -12.69 -1.90
CA LEU A 298 -4.00 -13.15 -0.56
C LEU A 298 -3.68 -14.63 -0.32
N SER A 299 -3.79 -15.50 -1.33
CA SER A 299 -3.46 -16.92 -1.18
C SER A 299 -2.01 -17.17 -0.75
N LEU A 300 -1.11 -16.21 -0.96
CA LEU A 300 0.29 -16.31 -0.53
C LEU A 300 0.46 -16.42 0.99
N ILE A 301 -0.57 -16.13 1.78
CA ILE A 301 -0.61 -16.41 3.23
C ILE A 301 -0.44 -17.92 3.50
N ALA A 302 -0.88 -18.79 2.59
CA ALA A 302 -0.62 -20.23 2.71
C ALA A 302 0.88 -20.55 2.67
N LEU A 303 1.69 -19.80 1.91
CA LEU A 303 3.14 -19.97 1.88
C LEU A 303 3.78 -19.56 3.21
N VAL A 304 3.21 -18.56 3.88
CA VAL A 304 3.61 -18.15 5.24
C VAL A 304 3.28 -19.29 6.22
N ARG A 305 2.06 -19.81 6.20
CA ARG A 305 1.63 -20.91 7.08
C ARG A 305 2.41 -22.22 6.86
N LEU A 306 2.83 -22.52 5.63
CA LEU A 306 3.64 -23.72 5.34
C LEU A 306 5.08 -23.64 5.88
N ASP A 307 5.67 -22.45 5.90
CA ASP A 307 7.01 -22.15 6.44
C ASP A 307 8.19 -23.04 5.95
N THR A 308 8.03 -23.77 4.85
CA THR A 308 9.13 -24.54 4.22
C THR A 308 10.12 -23.59 3.49
N PRO A 309 11.42 -23.93 3.38
CA PRO A 309 12.39 -23.15 2.61
C PRO A 309 11.90 -22.79 1.19
N GLU A 310 11.31 -23.75 0.48
CA GLU A 310 10.81 -23.59 -0.88
C GLU A 310 9.65 -22.58 -0.94
N SER A 311 8.76 -22.62 0.05
CA SER A 311 7.64 -21.67 0.14
C SER A 311 8.11 -20.25 0.46
N ARG A 312 9.13 -20.10 1.32
CA ARG A 312 9.72 -18.78 1.64
C ARG A 312 10.43 -18.18 0.42
N ASP A 313 11.19 -18.98 -0.33
CA ASP A 313 11.90 -18.54 -1.53
C ASP A 313 10.93 -18.16 -2.65
N LEU A 314 9.89 -18.99 -2.84
CA LEU A 314 8.82 -18.70 -3.80
C LEU A 314 8.11 -17.39 -3.46
N MET A 315 7.69 -17.21 -2.20
CA MET A 315 7.07 -15.98 -1.72
C MET A 315 7.96 -14.75 -1.99
N GLN A 316 9.24 -14.82 -1.62
CA GLN A 316 10.18 -13.71 -1.86
C GLN A 316 10.35 -13.41 -3.36
N HIS A 317 10.37 -14.44 -4.22
CA HIS A 317 10.46 -14.26 -5.66
C HIS A 317 9.21 -13.60 -6.26
N LEU A 318 8.03 -14.04 -5.82
CA LEU A 318 6.74 -13.50 -6.27
C LEU A 318 6.58 -12.03 -5.84
N LEU A 319 6.86 -11.71 -4.58
CA LEU A 319 6.76 -10.33 -4.09
C LEU A 319 7.74 -9.38 -4.80
N ARG A 320 8.99 -9.81 -5.05
CA ARG A 320 9.95 -9.03 -5.86
C ARG A 320 9.49 -8.83 -7.31
N THR A 321 8.74 -9.79 -7.85
CA THR A 321 8.18 -9.68 -9.20
C THR A 321 7.02 -8.69 -9.24
N ALA A 322 6.17 -8.69 -8.21
CA ALA A 322 5.08 -7.76 -8.05
C ALA A 322 5.56 -6.30 -7.89
N GLU A 323 6.56 -6.07 -7.02
CA GLU A 323 7.12 -4.73 -6.77
C GLU A 323 7.68 -4.05 -8.02
N ARG A 324 8.21 -4.82 -8.98
CA ARG A 324 8.77 -4.28 -10.23
C ARG A 324 7.73 -3.89 -11.26
N ARG A 325 6.45 -4.24 -11.06
CA ARG A 325 5.42 -4.17 -12.11
C ARG A 325 4.33 -3.13 -11.88
N TYR A 326 4.32 -2.38 -10.77
CA TYR A 326 3.25 -1.42 -10.42
C TYR A 326 1.85 -2.02 -10.65
N LEU A 327 1.56 -3.12 -9.95
CA LEU A 327 0.35 -3.92 -10.16
C LEU A 327 -0.90 -3.21 -9.61
N ASN A 328 -2.06 -3.48 -10.22
CA ASN A 328 -3.37 -2.98 -9.74
C ASN A 328 -3.82 -3.55 -8.38
N ARG A 329 -2.99 -4.40 -7.74
CA ARG A 329 -3.27 -5.14 -6.49
C ARG A 329 -2.29 -4.79 -5.37
N GLU A 330 -1.85 -3.53 -5.32
CA GLU A 330 -0.83 -3.10 -4.34
C GLU A 330 -1.25 -3.34 -2.89
N ILE A 331 -2.54 -3.25 -2.59
CA ILE A 331 -3.09 -3.44 -1.24
C ILE A 331 -2.93 -4.90 -0.80
N GLU A 332 -3.35 -5.86 -1.63
CA GLU A 332 -3.27 -7.29 -1.32
C GLU A 332 -1.81 -7.79 -1.33
N VAL A 333 -0.99 -7.28 -2.27
CA VAL A 333 0.45 -7.58 -2.31
C VAL A 333 1.15 -7.06 -1.05
N ALA A 334 0.84 -5.84 -0.61
CA ALA A 334 1.37 -5.29 0.62
C ALA A 334 0.95 -6.12 1.85
N PHE A 335 -0.31 -6.57 1.89
CA PHE A 335 -0.81 -7.44 2.95
C PHE A 335 -0.05 -8.77 3.03
N ALA A 336 0.12 -9.46 1.90
CA ALA A 336 0.90 -10.69 1.83
C ALA A 336 2.38 -10.49 2.22
N LYS A 337 2.96 -9.34 1.84
CA LYS A 337 4.32 -8.96 2.21
C LYS A 337 4.47 -8.74 3.71
N ASP A 338 3.50 -8.10 4.36
CA ASP A 338 3.51 -7.88 5.80
C ASP A 338 3.41 -9.21 6.56
N ALA A 339 2.55 -10.14 6.12
CA ALA A 339 2.48 -11.49 6.67
C ALA A 339 3.83 -12.23 6.57
N GLY A 340 4.51 -12.14 5.41
CA GLY A 340 5.84 -12.74 5.22
C GLY A 340 6.97 -12.07 6.01
N ARG A 341 6.81 -10.80 6.41
CA ARG A 341 7.78 -10.07 7.26
C ARG A 341 7.67 -10.50 8.71
N LEU A 342 6.46 -10.66 9.24
CA LEU A 342 6.20 -11.12 10.60
C LEU A 342 6.83 -12.49 10.88
N GLN A 343 6.76 -13.41 9.92
CA GLN A 343 7.44 -14.72 10.03
C GLN A 343 8.96 -14.60 10.25
N ARG A 344 9.56 -13.50 9.80
CA ARG A 344 11.01 -13.23 9.89
C ARG A 344 11.37 -12.29 11.04
N ASP A 345 10.42 -12.02 11.94
CA ASP A 345 10.57 -11.06 13.04
C ASP A 345 11.00 -9.67 12.55
N LEU A 346 10.54 -9.30 11.35
CA LEU A 346 10.76 -7.99 10.78
C LEU A 346 9.58 -7.09 11.12
N GLY A 347 9.87 -5.87 11.56
CA GLY A 347 8.84 -4.86 11.83
C GLY A 347 7.92 -4.64 10.64
N ILE A 348 6.61 -4.59 10.93
CA ILE A 348 5.57 -4.14 10.01
C ILE A 348 4.95 -2.85 10.55
N TYR A 349 4.43 -2.01 9.66
CA TYR A 349 3.75 -0.78 10.03
C TYR A 349 2.28 -0.93 9.70
N ALA A 350 1.40 -0.75 10.69
CA ALA A 350 -0.01 -0.54 10.42
C ALA A 350 -0.15 0.79 9.65
N ARG A 351 -0.92 0.80 8.55
CA ARG A 351 -1.19 2.04 7.84
C ARG A 351 -2.25 2.81 8.62
N ARG A 352 -2.11 4.13 8.73
CA ARG A 352 -3.12 4.96 9.39
C ARG A 352 -4.26 5.24 8.41
N THR A 353 -5.34 4.48 8.50
CA THR A 353 -6.57 4.78 7.74
C THR A 353 -7.33 5.93 8.39
N VAL A 354 -7.91 6.78 7.56
CA VAL A 354 -8.70 7.95 7.99
C VAL A 354 -10.17 7.86 7.59
N PHE A 355 -10.56 6.77 6.91
CA PHE A 355 -11.93 6.50 6.47
C PHE A 355 -12.24 5.00 6.63
N PRO A 356 -13.51 4.62 6.81
CA PRO A 356 -13.88 3.21 6.95
C PRO A 356 -13.86 2.54 5.58
N CYS A 357 -12.85 1.71 5.29
CA CYS A 357 -12.70 1.07 3.99
C CYS A 357 -12.09 -0.34 4.05
N TYR A 358 -11.95 -0.99 2.88
CA TYR A 358 -11.34 -2.32 2.78
C TYR A 358 -9.91 -2.37 3.36
N LEU A 359 -9.14 -1.28 3.23
CA LEU A 359 -7.84 -1.18 3.87
C LEU A 359 -7.93 -1.20 5.41
N THR A 360 -8.94 -0.54 6.00
CA THR A 360 -9.19 -0.58 7.46
C THR A 360 -9.39 -2.00 7.93
N PHE A 361 -10.15 -2.80 7.19
CA PHE A 361 -10.36 -4.22 7.47
C PHE A 361 -9.03 -5.00 7.45
N LEU A 362 -8.20 -4.82 6.42
CA LEU A 362 -6.90 -5.49 6.34
C LEU A 362 -5.92 -5.05 7.43
N ASP A 363 -5.96 -3.78 7.84
CA ASP A 363 -5.17 -3.29 8.98
C ASP A 363 -5.57 -3.97 10.30
N GLY A 364 -6.80 -4.46 10.43
CA GLY A 364 -7.26 -5.21 11.60
C GLY A 364 -6.45 -6.48 11.83
N PHE A 365 -6.16 -7.24 10.77
CA PHE A 365 -5.26 -8.39 10.86
C PHE A 365 -3.84 -7.99 11.25
N ARG A 366 -3.30 -6.90 10.68
CA ARG A 366 -1.97 -6.39 11.05
C ARG A 366 -1.90 -6.04 12.53
N ASN A 367 -2.94 -5.40 13.07
CA ASN A 367 -3.04 -5.10 14.50
C ASN A 367 -3.06 -6.39 15.34
N CYS A 368 -3.77 -7.44 14.91
CA CYS A 368 -3.77 -8.73 15.59
C CYS A 368 -2.39 -9.40 15.59
N TRP A 369 -1.67 -9.30 14.47
CA TRP A 369 -0.38 -9.97 14.28
C TRP A 369 0.78 -9.27 15.01
N LEU A 370 0.68 -7.96 15.24
CA LEU A 370 1.67 -7.18 15.99
C LEU A 370 1.63 -7.46 17.51
N GLY A 371 0.59 -8.16 17.99
CA GLY A 371 0.48 -8.52 19.41
C GLY A 371 0.15 -7.33 20.32
N SER A 372 0.46 -7.48 21.61
CA SER A 372 0.11 -6.53 22.68
C SER A 372 0.79 -5.17 22.56
N ASP A 373 1.91 -5.09 21.85
CA ASP A 373 2.73 -3.88 21.75
C ASP A 373 2.12 -2.82 20.82
N ASN A 374 1.14 -3.20 20.00
CA ASN A 374 0.44 -2.29 19.10
C ASN A 374 -1.03 -2.15 19.48
N GLN A 375 -1.39 -0.99 20.05
CA GLN A 375 -2.76 -0.69 20.45
C GLN A 375 -3.51 -0.03 19.29
N ALA A 376 -4.42 -0.77 18.67
CA ALA A 376 -5.40 -0.18 17.76
C ALA A 376 -6.12 1.00 18.43
N SER A 377 -6.09 2.17 17.80
CA SER A 377 -6.63 3.41 18.38
C SER A 377 -8.17 3.37 18.43
N ALA A 378 -8.77 4.20 19.29
CA ALA A 378 -10.23 4.33 19.37
C ALA A 378 -10.82 4.75 18.02
N GLU A 379 -10.17 5.67 17.31
CA GLU A 379 -10.61 6.10 15.98
C GLU A 379 -10.58 4.94 14.98
N TRP A 380 -9.55 4.09 14.99
CA TRP A 380 -9.51 2.94 14.09
C TRP A 380 -10.64 1.94 14.39
N LEU A 381 -10.97 1.72 15.67
CA LEU A 381 -12.08 0.85 16.05
C LEU A 381 -13.43 1.36 15.52
N GLU A 382 -13.68 2.68 15.59
CA GLU A 382 -14.86 3.30 15.00
C GLU A 382 -14.92 3.12 13.48
N LEU A 383 -13.79 3.33 12.78
CA LEU A 383 -13.70 3.12 11.34
C LEU A 383 -13.95 1.65 10.97
N MET A 384 -13.40 0.72 11.74
CA MET A 384 -13.54 -0.71 11.53
C MET A 384 -15.01 -1.14 11.71
N ASP A 385 -15.68 -0.68 12.77
CA ASP A 385 -17.08 -1.03 13.01
C ASP A 385 -18.02 -0.42 11.94
N ALA A 386 -17.75 0.81 11.50
CA ALA A 386 -18.48 1.44 10.40
C ALA A 386 -18.29 0.72 9.05
N TYR A 387 -17.10 0.18 8.78
CA TYR A 387 -16.87 -0.64 7.58
C TYR A 387 -17.55 -2.00 7.70
N ARG A 388 -17.35 -2.69 8.82
CA ARG A 388 -17.96 -3.99 9.15
C ARG A 388 -19.49 -3.95 9.02
N SER A 389 -20.13 -2.92 9.57
CA SER A 389 -21.59 -2.77 9.54
C SER A 389 -22.12 -2.67 8.10
N ARG A 390 -21.48 -1.85 7.27
CA ARG A 390 -21.84 -1.72 5.84
C ARG A 390 -21.59 -2.99 5.05
N ALA A 391 -20.44 -3.62 5.27
CA ALA A 391 -20.09 -4.87 4.58
C ALA A 391 -21.05 -6.00 4.97
N SER A 392 -21.41 -6.11 6.24
CA SER A 392 -22.38 -7.11 6.73
C SER A 392 -23.76 -6.89 6.11
N ALA A 393 -24.25 -5.64 6.09
CA ALA A 393 -25.52 -5.29 5.43
C ALA A 393 -25.52 -5.59 3.93
N SER A 394 -24.36 -5.51 3.29
CA SER A 394 -24.16 -5.80 1.85
C SER A 394 -23.89 -7.29 1.55
N GLY A 395 -23.97 -8.17 2.56
CA GLY A 395 -23.83 -9.61 2.40
C GLY A 395 -22.39 -10.13 2.31
N TYR A 396 -21.38 -9.35 2.71
CA TYR A 396 -19.98 -9.80 2.78
C TYR A 396 -19.74 -10.65 4.04
N ARG A 397 -20.20 -11.91 4.00
CA ARG A 397 -20.19 -12.82 5.15
C ARG A 397 -18.79 -13.15 5.67
N TRP A 398 -17.80 -13.32 4.77
CA TRP A 398 -16.42 -13.57 5.19
C TRP A 398 -15.83 -12.35 5.91
N ILE A 399 -16.08 -11.13 5.39
CA ILE A 399 -15.65 -9.89 6.06
C ILE A 399 -16.30 -9.79 7.44
N ALA A 400 -17.59 -10.12 7.56
CA ALA A 400 -18.28 -10.10 8.85
C ALA A 400 -17.66 -11.07 9.87
N ALA A 401 -17.35 -12.31 9.45
CA ALA A 401 -16.71 -13.32 10.29
C ALA A 401 -15.33 -12.87 10.76
N GLU A 402 -14.46 -12.48 9.83
CA GLU A 402 -13.09 -12.06 10.15
C GLU A 402 -13.06 -10.77 10.97
N SER A 403 -13.98 -9.84 10.71
CA SER A 403 -14.07 -8.61 11.53
C SER A 403 -14.38 -8.93 12.99
N ALA A 404 -15.27 -9.89 13.24
CA ALA A 404 -15.55 -10.38 14.59
C ALA A 404 -14.32 -11.08 15.20
N SER A 405 -13.62 -11.93 14.42
CA SER A 405 -12.37 -12.57 14.86
C SER A 405 -11.27 -11.57 15.22
N ILE A 406 -11.10 -10.52 14.41
CA ILE A 406 -10.16 -9.42 14.67
C ILE A 406 -10.51 -8.73 15.99
N LEU A 407 -11.76 -8.33 16.19
CA LEU A 407 -12.18 -7.65 17.41
C LEU A 407 -11.99 -8.53 18.66
N HIS A 408 -12.37 -9.80 18.59
CA HIS A 408 -12.13 -10.77 19.66
C HIS A 408 -10.65 -10.88 19.99
N ARG A 409 -9.79 -11.04 18.96
CA ARG A 409 -8.35 -11.19 19.15
C ARG A 409 -7.71 -9.95 19.76
N LEU A 410 -8.12 -8.75 19.36
CA LEU A 410 -7.61 -7.50 19.91
C LEU A 410 -8.00 -7.31 21.39
N VAL A 411 -9.22 -7.72 21.78
CA VAL A 411 -9.67 -7.68 23.17
C VAL A 411 -8.91 -8.71 24.02
N GLU A 412 -8.72 -9.92 23.50
CA GLU A 412 -7.92 -10.98 24.14
C GLU A 412 -6.48 -10.53 24.40
N LEU A 413 -5.82 -9.93 23.39
CA LEU A 413 -4.46 -9.40 23.51
C LEU A 413 -4.33 -8.28 24.55
N ARG A 414 -5.43 -7.61 24.90
CA ARG A 414 -5.49 -6.56 25.94
C ARG A 414 -5.85 -7.09 27.32
N GLY A 415 -6.22 -8.38 27.44
CA GLY A 415 -6.76 -8.94 28.67
C GLY A 415 -8.08 -8.29 29.11
N ALA A 416 -8.86 -7.76 28.17
CA ALA A 416 -10.15 -7.13 28.43
C ALA A 416 -11.31 -8.13 28.26
N ASP A 417 -12.51 -7.76 28.73
CA ASP A 417 -13.71 -8.59 28.62
C ASP A 417 -14.26 -8.60 27.18
N LEU A 418 -14.64 -9.78 26.70
CA LEU A 418 -15.27 -10.02 25.40
C LEU A 418 -16.77 -9.65 25.38
N ALA A 419 -17.36 -9.31 26.55
CA ALA A 419 -18.77 -8.99 26.68
C ALA A 419 -19.24 -7.93 25.68
N GLY A 420 -20.31 -8.25 24.93
CA GLY A 420 -20.93 -7.36 23.94
C GLY A 420 -20.35 -7.48 22.52
N LEU A 421 -19.28 -8.26 22.32
CA LEU A 421 -18.81 -8.59 20.98
C LEU A 421 -19.59 -9.78 20.38
N PRO A 422 -19.82 -9.78 19.06
CA PRO A 422 -20.47 -10.89 18.38
C PRO A 422 -19.51 -12.05 18.19
N ASP A 423 -19.91 -13.25 18.63
CA ASP A 423 -19.12 -14.47 18.50
C ASP A 423 -18.83 -14.81 17.02
N PRO A 424 -17.55 -14.88 16.61
CA PRO A 424 -17.19 -15.24 15.23
C PRO A 424 -17.41 -16.73 14.93
N GLN A 425 -17.39 -17.63 15.92
CA GLN A 425 -17.28 -19.07 15.70
C GLN A 425 -18.44 -19.68 14.87
N PRO A 426 -19.72 -19.34 15.11
CA PRO A 426 -20.82 -19.92 14.34
C PRO A 426 -20.72 -19.62 12.84
N LEU A 427 -20.26 -18.42 12.48
CA LEU A 427 -20.11 -18.01 11.09
C LEU A 427 -18.85 -18.59 10.44
N LEU A 428 -17.76 -18.74 11.20
CA LEU A 428 -16.55 -19.45 10.74
C LEU A 428 -16.86 -20.92 10.44
N ASP A 429 -17.60 -21.60 11.32
CA ASP A 429 -18.00 -23.00 11.17
C ASP A 429 -18.97 -23.19 10.00
N GLU A 430 -19.96 -22.31 9.85
CA GLU A 430 -20.89 -22.35 8.71
C GLU A 430 -20.15 -22.20 7.37
N LEU A 431 -19.16 -21.31 7.31
CA LEU A 431 -18.34 -21.11 6.12
C LEU A 431 -17.25 -22.20 5.96
N GLY A 432 -16.93 -22.94 7.01
CA GLY A 432 -15.86 -23.94 7.02
C GLY A 432 -14.47 -23.33 6.79
N ILE A 433 -14.19 -22.20 7.45
CA ILE A 433 -12.94 -21.43 7.29
C ILE A 433 -12.19 -21.26 8.62
N GLN A 434 -10.88 -21.02 8.51
CA GLN A 434 -10.02 -20.61 9.62
C GLN A 434 -9.72 -19.11 9.52
N THR A 435 -9.85 -18.41 10.63
CA THR A 435 -9.57 -16.96 10.68
C THR A 435 -8.13 -16.63 10.29
N LEU A 436 -7.94 -15.49 9.63
CA LEU A 436 -6.61 -14.93 9.37
C LEU A 436 -6.09 -14.06 10.53
N ALA A 437 -6.91 -13.78 11.55
CA ALA A 437 -6.49 -13.02 12.74
C ALA A 437 -5.35 -13.71 13.51
N VAL A 438 -5.26 -15.04 13.36
CA VAL A 438 -4.13 -15.84 13.82
C VAL A 438 -3.38 -16.36 12.58
N LEU A 439 -2.17 -15.84 12.38
CA LEU A 439 -1.19 -16.51 11.53
C LEU A 439 -0.64 -17.70 12.32
N GLU A 440 -1.25 -18.87 12.22
CA GLU A 440 -0.71 -20.11 12.78
C GLU A 440 0.68 -20.40 12.16
N ALA A 441 1.71 -19.91 12.84
CA ALA A 441 2.74 -20.71 13.50
C ALA A 441 3.73 -19.75 14.19
N PRO A 442 3.58 -19.46 15.50
CA PRO A 442 4.78 -19.33 16.30
C PRO A 442 5.35 -20.75 16.39
N MET A 443 6.11 -21.20 15.37
CA MET A 443 7.23 -22.07 15.71
C MET A 443 7.99 -21.27 16.75
N LEU A 444 7.98 -21.74 18.00
CA LEU A 444 8.63 -21.03 19.08
C LEU A 444 10.07 -20.76 18.64
N ALA A 445 10.68 -19.64 19.04
CA ALA A 445 12.01 -19.27 18.55
C ALA A 445 13.02 -20.43 18.68
N TRP A 446 12.84 -21.30 19.69
CA TRP A 446 13.60 -22.53 19.87
C TRP A 446 13.29 -23.61 18.83
N GLU A 447 12.05 -23.78 18.40
CA GLU A 447 11.60 -24.75 17.41
C GLU A 447 12.01 -24.32 15.98
N ARG A 448 12.07 -23.00 15.71
CA ARG A 448 12.74 -22.40 14.53
C ARG A 448 14.23 -22.67 14.52
N SER A 449 14.88 -22.40 15.64
CA SER A 449 16.31 -22.62 15.79
C SER A 449 16.63 -24.11 15.67
N LEU A 450 15.80 -24.98 16.23
CA LEU A 450 15.95 -26.44 16.16
C LEU A 450 15.75 -26.97 14.75
N LYS A 451 14.70 -26.59 14.02
CA LYS A 451 14.53 -26.98 12.61
C LYS A 451 15.63 -26.41 11.71
N ALA A 452 16.08 -25.18 11.96
CA ALA A 452 17.22 -24.61 11.23
C ALA A 452 18.50 -25.39 11.51
N LEU A 453 18.73 -25.82 12.77
CA LEU A 453 19.83 -26.68 13.17
C LEU A 453 19.70 -28.10 12.62
N GLU A 454 18.50 -28.68 12.55
CA GLU A 454 18.22 -29.98 11.93
C GLU A 454 18.48 -29.94 10.42
N GLN A 455 18.08 -28.86 9.75
CA GLN A 455 18.35 -28.65 8.33
C GLN A 455 19.85 -28.43 8.08
N LEU A 456 20.53 -27.66 8.93
CA LEU A 456 21.98 -27.51 8.89
C LEU A 456 22.70 -28.84 9.16
N ALA A 457 22.18 -29.67 10.06
CA ALA A 457 22.70 -31.00 10.35
C ALA A 457 22.42 -31.99 9.21
N TYR A 458 21.27 -31.88 8.54
CA TYR A 458 20.92 -32.65 7.34
C TYR A 458 21.80 -32.25 6.15
N ASP A 459 22.03 -30.95 5.95
CA ASP A 459 22.92 -30.40 4.94
C ASP A 459 24.39 -30.76 5.25
N ALA A 460 24.80 -30.76 6.51
CA ALA A 460 26.12 -31.21 6.96
C ALA A 460 26.32 -32.73 6.76
N ASN A 461 25.30 -33.55 7.02
CA ASN A 461 25.35 -35.00 6.80
C ASN A 461 25.30 -35.39 5.32
N ASN A 462 24.65 -34.59 4.47
CA ASN A 462 24.57 -34.83 3.03
C ASN A 462 25.73 -34.20 2.22
N GLN A 463 26.58 -33.37 2.85
CA GLN A 463 27.80 -32.84 2.24
C GLN A 463 29.00 -33.81 2.27
N GLY A 464 28.79 -35.07 2.70
CA GLY A 464 29.81 -36.11 2.71
C GLY A 464 30.29 -36.61 1.32
N ARG A 465 29.82 -36.06 0.19
CA ARG A 465 30.27 -36.51 -1.13
C ARG A 465 30.23 -35.45 -2.24
N ALA A 466 31.13 -34.46 -2.17
CA ALA A 466 31.76 -33.73 -3.28
C ALA A 466 32.37 -32.45 -2.69
N LYS A 467 33.62 -32.04 -2.86
CA LYS A 467 34.68 -32.33 -3.83
C LYS A 467 35.99 -31.95 -3.15
N ARG A 468 36.99 -32.82 -3.23
CA ARG A 468 38.40 -32.40 -3.20
C ARG A 468 38.74 -31.86 -4.59
N ALA A 469 39.14 -30.61 -4.69
CA ALA A 469 39.98 -30.13 -5.77
C ALA A 469 40.78 -28.91 -5.27
N THR A 470 42.10 -29.09 -5.30
CA THR A 470 43.16 -28.24 -4.77
C THR A 470 43.41 -27.01 -5.65
N SER A 471 43.66 -25.85 -5.06
CA SER A 471 44.49 -24.80 -5.67
C SER A 471 45.15 -23.90 -4.61
N ALA A 472 46.42 -23.56 -4.81
CA ALA A 472 47.34 -22.81 -3.94
C ALA A 472 46.82 -21.44 -3.44
N PRO A 473 47.37 -20.90 -2.32
CA PRO A 473 46.79 -19.74 -1.65
C PRO A 473 47.01 -18.46 -2.45
N VAL A 474 45.91 -17.81 -2.85
CA VAL A 474 45.93 -16.44 -3.36
C VAL A 474 45.81 -15.52 -2.15
N GLU A 475 46.88 -14.78 -1.81
CA GLU A 475 46.81 -13.73 -0.78
C GLU A 475 45.82 -12.64 -1.23
N LYS A 476 44.71 -12.54 -0.49
CA LYS A 476 43.66 -11.53 -0.65
C LYS A 476 43.65 -10.64 0.58
N ARG A 477 43.22 -9.39 0.43
CA ARG A 477 42.91 -8.48 1.55
C ARG A 477 41.72 -7.59 1.22
N LEU A 478 41.03 -7.14 2.26
CA LEU A 478 40.03 -6.08 2.14
C LEU A 478 40.67 -4.71 2.43
N VAL A 479 40.28 -3.70 1.66
CA VAL A 479 40.61 -2.29 1.92
C VAL A 479 39.33 -1.46 1.86
N TRP A 480 39.33 -0.32 2.56
CA TRP A 480 38.15 0.52 2.73
C TRP A 480 38.41 1.91 2.18
N ASP A 481 37.63 2.32 1.18
CA ASP A 481 37.68 3.68 0.66
C ASP A 481 36.63 4.52 1.38
N VAL A 482 37.04 5.71 1.82
CA VAL A 482 36.17 6.69 2.46
C VAL A 482 35.97 7.83 1.47
N ASP A 483 34.77 7.89 0.90
CA ASP A 483 34.36 8.94 -0.04
C ASP A 483 33.45 9.94 0.71
N ARG A 484 33.62 11.24 0.45
CA ARG A 484 32.82 12.30 1.05
C ARG A 484 31.88 12.90 0.01
N TYR A 485 30.59 12.93 0.31
CA TYR A 485 29.60 13.57 -0.54
C TYR A 485 28.71 14.52 0.27
N TYR A 486 28.95 15.82 0.13
CA TYR A 486 28.39 16.87 1.00
C TYR A 486 28.73 16.59 2.48
N ASP A 487 27.71 16.47 3.33
CA ASP A 487 27.84 16.15 4.76
C ASP A 487 27.74 14.66 5.07
N ASN A 488 27.61 13.81 4.04
CA ASN A 488 27.50 12.36 4.19
C ASN A 488 28.81 11.65 3.89
N ILE A 489 29.09 10.62 4.69
CA ILE A 489 30.25 9.73 4.52
C ILE A 489 29.79 8.40 3.99
N ASN A 490 30.48 7.95 2.95
CA ASN A 490 30.26 6.64 2.36
C ASN A 490 31.54 5.79 2.46
N VAL A 491 31.42 4.62 3.05
CA VAL A 491 32.53 3.67 3.23
C VAL A 491 32.36 2.50 2.27
N THR A 492 33.29 2.34 1.33
CA THR A 492 33.20 1.34 0.26
C THR A 492 34.32 0.29 0.36
N PRO A 493 34.00 -1.02 0.49
CA PRO A 493 35.02 -2.06 0.53
C PRO A 493 35.52 -2.46 -0.86
N ARG A 494 36.83 -2.74 -0.97
CA ARG A 494 37.47 -3.32 -2.16
C ARG A 494 38.32 -4.54 -1.79
N GLU A 495 38.15 -5.64 -2.52
CA GLU A 495 38.99 -6.84 -2.40
C GLU A 495 40.22 -6.67 -3.31
N GLN A 496 41.41 -6.64 -2.73
CA GLN A 496 42.67 -6.62 -3.46
C GLN A 496 43.33 -8.00 -3.47
N ARG A 497 43.95 -8.35 -4.60
CA ARG A 497 44.74 -9.56 -4.76
C ARG A 497 46.21 -9.20 -4.94
N ARG A 498 47.09 -10.04 -4.42
CA ARG A 498 48.53 -9.92 -4.69
C ARG A 498 48.84 -10.44 -6.09
N ASN A 499 49.45 -9.60 -6.91
CA ASN A 499 49.86 -9.95 -8.27
C ASN A 499 51.17 -10.75 -8.24
N LYS A 500 51.50 -11.40 -9.37
CA LYS A 500 52.72 -12.21 -9.53
C LYS A 500 54.03 -11.43 -9.35
N ASN A 501 53.98 -10.10 -9.46
CA ASN A 501 55.10 -9.18 -9.24
C ASN A 501 55.16 -8.66 -7.78
N GLY A 502 54.35 -9.19 -6.86
CA GLY A 502 54.33 -8.83 -5.45
C GLY A 502 53.53 -7.57 -5.10
N THR A 503 53.01 -6.82 -6.10
CA THR A 503 52.19 -5.62 -5.87
C THR A 503 50.72 -5.94 -5.67
N TRP A 504 50.00 -5.11 -4.92
CA TRP A 504 48.56 -5.24 -4.76
C TRP A 504 47.81 -4.72 -6.00
N SER A 505 46.81 -5.45 -6.46
CA SER A 505 45.91 -4.99 -7.52
C SER A 505 45.13 -3.74 -7.09
N LYS A 506 44.61 -2.96 -8.05
CA LYS A 506 43.68 -1.84 -7.78
C LYS A 506 42.42 -2.23 -7.00
N GLY A 507 42.11 -3.53 -6.92
CA GLY A 507 41.02 -4.08 -6.14
C GLY A 507 39.68 -4.03 -6.86
N ARG A 508 38.78 -4.96 -6.51
CA ARG A 508 37.41 -5.02 -7.02
C ARG A 508 36.46 -4.58 -5.91
N ARG A 509 35.56 -3.63 -6.19
CA ARG A 509 34.51 -3.23 -5.25
C ARG A 509 33.72 -4.45 -4.79
N VAL A 510 33.56 -4.59 -3.48
CA VAL A 510 32.73 -5.62 -2.84
C VAL A 510 31.38 -4.99 -2.55
N ALA A 511 30.29 -5.66 -2.95
CA ALA A 511 28.96 -5.17 -2.61
C ALA A 511 28.76 -5.27 -1.09
N LEU A 512 28.30 -4.19 -0.45
CA LEU A 512 28.02 -4.19 1.00
C LEU A 512 27.03 -5.28 1.42
N LYS A 513 26.08 -5.63 0.53
CA LYS A 513 25.22 -6.81 0.68
C LYS A 513 26.01 -8.10 0.87
N ARG A 514 26.97 -8.35 0.00
CA ARG A 514 27.83 -9.54 0.04
C ARG A 514 28.66 -9.55 1.31
N LEU A 515 29.16 -8.39 1.72
CA LEU A 515 29.92 -8.29 2.95
C LEU A 515 29.05 -8.60 4.17
N ALA A 516 27.83 -8.04 4.25
CA ALA A 516 26.90 -8.32 5.35
C ALA A 516 26.45 -9.79 5.43
N GLU A 517 26.29 -10.47 4.28
CA GLU A 517 25.74 -11.83 4.22
C GLU A 517 26.82 -12.92 4.24
N GLU A 518 27.99 -12.67 3.65
CA GLU A 518 29.01 -13.70 3.38
C GLU A 518 30.33 -13.48 4.13
N ALA A 519 30.50 -12.38 4.89
CA ALA A 519 31.78 -12.07 5.55
C ALA A 519 32.37 -13.22 6.40
N PRO A 520 31.58 -13.96 7.21
CA PRO A 520 32.12 -15.10 7.99
C PRO A 520 32.70 -16.24 7.13
N SER A 521 32.33 -16.31 5.85
CA SER A 521 32.82 -17.31 4.89
C SER A 521 34.02 -16.82 4.06
N MET A 522 34.49 -15.59 4.32
CA MET A 522 35.61 -14.99 3.59
C MET A 522 36.90 -15.10 4.42
N ASP A 523 37.72 -16.09 4.09
CA ASP A 523 38.95 -16.47 4.83
C ASP A 523 40.05 -15.39 4.94
N HIS A 524 39.87 -14.23 4.29
CA HIS A 524 40.86 -13.16 4.19
C HIS A 524 40.48 -11.88 4.94
N LEU A 525 39.36 -11.91 5.68
CA LEU A 525 38.89 -10.78 6.48
C LEU A 525 39.50 -10.81 7.87
N ARG A 526 39.82 -9.63 8.40
CA ARG A 526 40.25 -9.45 9.79
C ARG A 526 39.05 -9.30 10.73
N GLU A 527 39.29 -9.36 12.03
CA GLU A 527 38.23 -9.15 13.03
C GLU A 527 37.56 -7.77 12.89
N GLU A 528 38.34 -6.74 12.54
CA GLU A 528 37.83 -5.40 12.29
C GLU A 528 37.00 -5.32 11.00
N ASP A 529 37.37 -6.10 9.96
CA ASP A 529 36.59 -6.20 8.73
C ASP A 529 35.24 -6.90 8.98
N LEU A 530 35.23 -7.91 9.86
CA LEU A 530 34.01 -8.60 10.30
C LEU A 530 33.12 -7.66 11.13
N ALA A 531 33.71 -6.85 12.00
CA ALA A 531 32.96 -5.85 12.77
C ALA A 531 32.32 -4.78 11.87
N ALA A 532 33.05 -4.31 10.85
CA ALA A 532 32.52 -3.38 9.85
C ALA A 532 31.46 -4.02 8.95
N ALA A 533 31.60 -5.31 8.61
CA ALA A 533 30.58 -6.08 7.91
C ALA A 533 29.27 -6.18 8.71
N ALA A 534 29.36 -6.41 10.02
CA ALA A 534 28.22 -6.45 10.93
C ALA A 534 27.57 -5.07 11.14
N ALA A 535 28.29 -3.98 10.87
CA ALA A 535 27.80 -2.61 10.98
C ALA A 535 27.04 -2.11 9.74
N VAL A 536 26.97 -2.90 8.66
CA VAL A 536 26.22 -2.54 7.45
C VAL A 536 24.74 -2.42 7.76
N THR A 537 24.16 -1.23 7.54
CA THR A 537 22.73 -0.98 7.72
C THR A 537 21.99 -1.09 6.40
N VAL A 538 20.72 -1.49 6.50
CA VAL A 538 19.86 -1.63 5.33
C VAL A 538 18.83 -0.51 5.36
N HIS A 539 19.00 0.49 4.50
CA HIS A 539 18.02 1.55 4.33
C HIS A 539 17.02 1.16 3.26
N ARG A 540 15.74 1.41 3.55
CA ARG A 540 14.62 1.12 2.66
C ARG A 540 13.91 2.42 2.37
N SER A 541 14.11 2.97 1.18
CA SER A 541 13.48 4.21 0.74
C SER A 541 12.98 4.05 -0.69
N TRP A 542 11.72 4.44 -0.95
CA TRP A 542 11.10 4.44 -2.28
C TRP A 542 11.34 3.16 -3.12
N GLY A 543 11.22 1.98 -2.49
CA GLY A 543 11.37 0.69 -3.18
C GLY A 543 12.80 0.27 -3.50
N ARG A 544 13.80 1.06 -3.09
CA ARG A 544 15.22 0.74 -3.21
C ARG A 544 15.74 0.21 -1.87
N ILE A 545 16.46 -0.91 -1.92
CA ILE A 545 17.22 -1.43 -0.79
C ILE A 545 18.65 -0.97 -1.00
N ASP A 546 19.08 -0.01 -0.22
CA ASP A 546 20.45 0.44 -0.21
C ASP A 546 21.12 -0.10 1.06
N TYR A 547 22.20 -0.84 0.85
CA TYR A 547 23.11 -1.22 1.92
C TYR A 547 24.03 -0.03 2.10
N VAL A 548 23.99 0.58 3.28
CA VAL A 548 24.76 1.77 3.58
C VAL A 548 25.76 1.40 4.66
N LEU A 549 26.99 1.85 4.44
CA LEU A 549 28.01 1.86 5.46
C LEU A 549 28.45 3.32 5.60
N GLY A 550 27.94 3.97 6.63
CA GLY A 550 28.20 5.38 6.93
C GLY A 550 29.13 5.56 8.12
N ILE A 551 28.90 6.61 8.91
CA ILE A 551 29.70 6.95 10.11
C ILE A 551 29.79 5.77 11.09
N ARG A 552 28.72 4.99 11.25
CA ARG A 552 28.70 3.77 12.08
C ARG A 552 29.74 2.73 11.64
N GLY A 553 29.89 2.53 10.33
CA GLY A 553 30.92 1.64 9.78
C GLY A 553 32.32 2.21 9.98
N LEU A 554 32.47 3.51 9.81
CA LEU A 554 33.74 4.18 10.07
C LEU A 554 34.16 4.08 11.55
N TYR A 555 33.21 4.16 12.48
CA TYR A 555 33.42 3.93 13.91
C TYR A 555 33.96 2.52 14.24
N THR A 556 33.50 1.50 13.49
CA THR A 556 34.03 0.14 13.63
C THR A 556 35.43 -0.02 13.03
N LEU A 557 35.80 0.81 12.05
CA LEU A 557 37.11 0.79 11.39
C LEU A 557 38.17 1.66 12.09
N ALA A 558 37.88 2.19 13.28
CA ALA A 558 38.88 2.92 14.05
C ALA A 558 40.10 2.06 14.38
N GLY A 559 41.31 2.57 14.08
CA GLY A 559 42.57 1.83 14.19
C GLY A 559 42.87 0.86 13.04
N HIS A 560 42.03 0.80 12.00
CA HIS A 560 42.23 -0.15 10.91
C HIS A 560 43.35 0.31 9.94
N PRO A 561 44.33 -0.54 9.61
CA PRO A 561 45.52 -0.15 8.84
C PRO A 561 45.28 0.01 7.33
N HIS A 562 44.07 -0.25 6.83
CA HIS A 562 43.74 -0.27 5.41
C HIS A 562 42.50 0.56 5.06
N VAL A 563 42.45 1.78 5.59
CA VAL A 563 41.46 2.80 5.25
C VAL A 563 42.14 3.87 4.39
N PHE A 564 41.52 4.25 3.28
CA PHE A 564 42.10 5.16 2.28
C PHE A 564 41.10 6.24 1.87
N ASN A 565 41.61 7.43 1.55
CA ASN A 565 40.81 8.54 0.99
C ASN A 565 40.56 8.36 -0.53
N GLU A 566 39.79 9.28 -1.13
CA GLU A 566 39.49 9.30 -2.58
C GLU A 566 40.74 9.34 -3.46
N SER A 567 41.82 9.96 -2.98
CA SER A 567 43.13 10.03 -3.65
C SER A 567 43.96 8.75 -3.50
N GLY A 568 43.51 7.79 -2.68
CA GLY A 568 44.20 6.54 -2.39
C GLY A 568 45.29 6.63 -1.31
N GLU A 569 45.31 7.72 -0.53
CA GLU A 569 46.22 7.91 0.59
C GLU A 569 45.63 7.31 1.88
N PRO A 570 46.45 6.74 2.79
CA PRO A 570 45.97 6.19 4.04
C PRO A 570 45.33 7.25 4.95
N ILE A 571 44.20 6.91 5.57
CA ILE A 571 43.56 7.72 6.62
C ILE A 571 43.65 6.98 7.96
N ASP A 572 44.03 7.71 9.00
CA ASP A 572 43.94 7.23 10.38
C ASP A 572 42.57 7.59 10.97
N VAL A 573 41.86 6.59 11.50
CA VAL A 573 40.55 6.75 12.14
C VAL A 573 40.66 6.50 13.64
N PHE A 574 40.28 7.46 14.47
CA PHE A 574 40.35 7.39 15.94
C PHE A 574 38.97 7.51 16.57
N ARG A 575 38.73 6.77 17.66
CA ARG A 575 37.54 6.98 18.49
C ARG A 575 37.80 8.14 19.45
N ARG A 576 36.79 9.02 19.57
CA ARG A 576 36.78 10.10 20.55
C ARG A 576 35.47 10.06 21.33
N GLU A 577 35.54 10.10 22.65
CA GLU A 577 34.35 10.22 23.50
C GLU A 577 33.83 11.67 23.51
N PRO A 578 32.51 11.89 23.64
CA PRO A 578 31.97 13.24 23.80
C PRO A 578 32.36 13.81 25.17
N GLU A 579 32.85 15.04 25.19
CA GLU A 579 33.34 15.70 26.40
C GLU A 579 32.64 17.05 26.60
N LEU A 580 32.49 17.47 27.86
CA LEU A 580 32.01 18.81 28.20
C LEU A 580 33.21 19.76 28.25
N ARG A 581 33.22 20.74 27.36
CA ARG A 581 34.20 21.81 27.35
C ARG A 581 33.61 23.07 27.97
N VAL A 582 34.37 23.69 28.86
CA VAL A 582 33.99 24.94 29.53
C VAL A 582 35.01 26.00 29.14
N ASP A 583 34.58 27.01 28.39
CA ASP A 583 35.41 28.10 27.91
C ASP A 583 34.92 29.44 28.50
N GLU A 584 35.85 30.36 28.80
CA GLU A 584 35.49 31.75 29.10
C GLU A 584 35.55 32.59 27.83
N SER A 585 34.45 33.27 27.51
CA SER A 585 34.38 34.24 26.41
C SER A 585 35.14 35.52 26.72
N ALA A 586 35.50 36.28 25.68
CA ALA A 586 36.19 37.57 25.81
C ALA A 586 35.42 38.63 26.63
N GLU A 587 34.11 38.42 26.85
CA GLU A 587 33.22 39.28 27.64
C GLU A 587 33.04 38.77 29.09
N GLY A 588 33.78 37.73 29.51
CA GLY A 588 33.76 37.18 30.86
C GLY A 588 32.61 36.21 31.15
N GLN A 589 31.90 35.75 30.13
CA GLN A 589 30.86 34.72 30.28
C GLN A 589 31.44 33.31 30.14
N VAL A 590 31.01 32.39 31.00
CA VAL A 590 31.35 30.97 30.91
C VAL A 590 30.41 30.28 29.92
N VAL A 591 30.98 29.69 28.88
CA VAL A 591 30.28 28.94 27.83
C VAL A 591 30.60 27.46 28.03
N VAL A 592 29.56 26.66 28.23
CA VAL A 592 29.66 25.20 28.31
C VAL A 592 29.22 24.63 26.97
N THR A 593 30.04 23.80 26.34
CA THR A 593 29.75 23.15 25.06
C THR A 593 30.02 21.65 25.16
N VAL A 594 29.27 20.85 24.42
CA VAL A 594 29.59 19.43 24.21
C VAL A 594 30.43 19.32 22.94
N ASP A 595 31.63 18.76 23.05
CA ASP A 595 32.57 18.61 21.94
C ASP A 595 32.85 17.12 21.68
N PRO A 596 32.76 16.63 20.42
CA PRO A 596 32.46 17.37 19.20
C PRO A 596 30.99 17.80 19.08
N HIS A 597 30.79 19.04 18.65
CA HIS A 597 29.48 19.60 18.35
C HIS A 597 29.02 19.07 16.98
N GLY A 598 27.87 18.40 16.91
CA GLY A 598 27.43 17.78 15.64
C GLY A 598 26.17 16.91 15.68
N TRP A 599 25.29 17.10 16.67
CA TRP A 599 23.97 16.45 16.67
C TRP A 599 23.02 17.18 15.72
N GLU A 600 23.27 17.10 14.41
CA GLU A 600 22.41 17.73 13.37
C GLU A 600 21.48 16.74 12.66
N SER A 601 21.49 15.46 13.06
CA SER A 601 20.50 14.48 12.60
C SER A 601 20.24 13.45 13.69
N GLU A 602 19.10 12.77 13.62
CA GLU A 602 18.57 11.75 14.53
C GLU A 602 19.47 10.48 14.72
N GLY A 603 20.80 10.59 14.57
CA GLY A 603 21.77 9.50 14.56
C GLY A 603 22.64 9.40 15.82
N GLU A 604 23.01 8.16 16.16
CA GLU A 604 23.83 7.78 17.33
C GLU A 604 25.35 8.07 17.17
N TYR A 605 25.81 8.51 15.99
CA TYR A 605 27.25 8.61 15.66
C TYR A 605 27.59 9.94 14.99
N GLY A 606 28.73 10.53 15.37
CA GLY A 606 29.29 11.76 14.81
C GLY A 606 30.72 11.61 14.31
N ILE A 607 31.20 12.61 13.57
CA ILE A 607 32.56 12.67 13.02
C ILE A 607 33.15 14.08 13.14
N THR A 608 34.44 14.16 13.47
CA THR A 608 35.27 15.36 13.37
C THR A 608 36.49 15.10 12.50
N LEU A 609 36.83 16.05 11.62
CA LEU A 609 38.07 16.00 10.85
C LEU A 609 39.17 16.72 11.62
N ALA A 610 40.14 15.97 12.12
CA ALA A 610 41.30 16.54 12.79
C ALA A 610 42.36 17.03 11.77
N SER A 611 42.46 16.36 10.61
CA SER A 611 43.27 16.77 9.44
C SER A 611 42.85 16.00 8.18
N ASP A 612 43.46 16.28 7.02
CA ASP A 612 43.14 15.63 5.74
C ASP A 612 43.29 14.10 5.77
N ASN A 613 44.17 13.57 6.61
CA ASN A 613 44.43 12.13 6.76
C ASN A 613 44.08 11.61 8.17
N ARG A 614 43.35 12.39 8.98
CA ARG A 614 42.92 11.98 10.33
C ARG A 614 41.45 12.28 10.58
N ILE A 615 40.70 11.23 10.83
CA ILE A 615 39.28 11.27 11.16
C ILE A 615 39.06 10.83 12.60
N GLU A 616 38.27 11.59 13.34
CA GLU A 616 37.80 11.24 14.69
C GLU A 616 36.31 10.90 14.64
N VAL A 617 35.92 9.78 15.21
CA VAL A 617 34.54 9.27 15.21
C VAL A 617 34.04 9.10 16.64
N THR A 618 32.83 9.60 16.88
CA THR A 618 32.22 9.66 18.21
C THR A 618 30.89 8.91 18.21
N ARG A 619 30.58 8.23 19.32
CA ARG A 619 29.28 7.58 19.55
C ARG A 619 28.59 8.28 20.70
N PHE A 620 27.37 8.73 20.49
CA PHE A 620 26.52 9.37 21.49
C PHE A 620 25.57 8.32 22.08
N SER A 621 25.66 8.06 23.40
CA SER A 621 24.67 7.22 24.12
C SER A 621 23.32 7.94 24.27
N ALA A 622 22.30 7.20 24.71
CA ALA A 622 20.94 7.72 24.94
C ALA A 622 20.84 8.90 25.94
N ASP A 623 21.86 9.11 26.77
CA ASP A 623 21.91 10.20 27.75
C ASP A 623 22.49 11.50 27.17
N HIS A 624 23.26 11.45 26.07
CA HIS A 624 23.88 12.62 25.45
C HIS A 624 22.89 13.56 24.74
N PRO A 625 21.83 13.10 24.04
CA PRO A 625 20.77 13.97 23.53
C PRO A 625 20.16 14.87 24.60
N ARG A 626 19.97 14.36 25.82
CA ARG A 626 19.45 15.14 26.95
C ARG A 626 20.41 16.22 27.43
N LEU A 627 21.72 16.04 27.24
CA LEU A 627 22.73 17.05 27.54
C LEU A 627 22.70 18.17 26.49
N PHE A 628 22.50 17.85 25.21
CA PHE A 628 22.32 18.86 24.15
C PHE A 628 21.06 19.71 24.31
N ASP A 629 19.98 19.15 24.89
CA ASP A 629 18.74 19.91 25.16
C ASP A 629 18.87 20.90 26.35
N VAL A 630 19.85 20.70 27.23
CA VAL A 630 20.01 21.46 28.48
C VAL A 630 21.19 22.44 28.42
N ILE A 631 22.15 22.18 27.54
CA ILE A 631 23.35 23.00 27.34
C ILE A 631 23.16 23.79 26.03
N PRO A 632 22.97 25.12 26.10
CA PRO A 632 22.60 25.94 24.94
C PRO A 632 23.69 26.10 23.89
#